data_AF-A0A971Z4I7-F1
#
_entry.id   AF-A0A971Z4I7-F1
#
_cell.length_a   1.000
_cell.length_b   1.000
_cell.length_c   1.000
_cell.angle_alpha   90.00
_cell.angle_beta   90.00
_cell.angle_gamma   90.00
#
_symmetry.space_group_name_H-M   'P 1'
#
loop_
_entity.id
_entity.type
_entity.pdbx_description
1 polymer ?
#
loop_
_entity_poly.entity_id
_entity_poly.type
_entity_poly.pdbx_seq_one_letter_code
_entity_poly.pdbx_strand_id
1 'polypeptide(L)'
;YFSLKFDPAAIPELPLPRPMYEIFVYSPRVEGVHLRGGKVARGGLRWSDREEDYRTEVLGLTKAQQVKNAVIVPAGAKGGFVARRLPHEAGRDAVQQEGIACYRIFIKGLLDVTDNLVDGQVVPPAQVIRHDEDDYYLVVAADKGTATFSDIANGIAAEYGFWMGDAFASGGSVGYDHKGMAITARGAWISVQRHFRELGVDVQKDPVTVIGVGDMSGDVFGNGLLRSRSLRLMAAFNHLEIFIDPNPLDAERNFEERQRLYDTPRSGWSDYNTELISEGGGVFSRQLKQIQLTPQIKQAFDITEDQLSPTELINRLLKAPVDLIWNGGIGTYIKGSSEAHADVGDKANDGLRVNGNEVRARVIGEGGNLGMTQLGRIEYCRNGGASNTDFIDNAGGVSCSDQEVNIKILLNQLVANGEMGIEQRNSLLVDMTDAVAELVLHSNYKQTQAISLAQSQTAQNMLEYRRFINAMESSGKLNRQLEFLPEDDQLAERTSKGQGLTRPELAVLVSYAKSDLKERLVGAPELDDAWLERELFEAFPPQLVAGHREALSNHKLRREIIITQLANDLINHMGVTFLRQMEQSTGATPGQILAAYVVARDVFKLDELFAAIEKLDLLLPAALQLELMHELVRLARGATRWFIRCRGPQLQTADEVAYFAPRIQALNDGFEQVLEGSVRELWQERYDYFIGQGVPAAIARQVAGTVHFYTMLGVIGAADATAQPVEKVAQVLFALGGDLQLPWLGEQIRALPTATQWQGLAREAYRDQLEGHLGAMTVAALQGGNCNAPAAELVADWLAGNQPMMQRWNTLLGELRSAGPSDFPMIAVATRELGELAGNAIRACVQSNAAADR
;
A
#
# COMPACT_ATOMS: atom_id res chain seq x y z
N TYR A 1 34.40 -25.98 2.53
CA TYR A 1 34.00 -24.55 2.58
C TYR A 1 33.82 -24.20 4.05
N PHE A 2 33.68 -22.92 4.39
CA PHE A 2 33.24 -22.50 5.72
C PHE A 2 32.12 -21.47 5.60
N SER A 3 31.32 -21.37 6.64
CA SER A 3 30.20 -20.44 6.75
C SER A 3 30.25 -19.70 8.08
N LEU A 4 29.94 -18.42 8.06
CA LEU A 4 29.87 -17.57 9.25
C LEU A 4 28.58 -16.75 9.20
N LYS A 5 27.90 -16.62 10.34
CA LYS A 5 26.74 -15.75 10.52
C LYS A 5 27.15 -14.58 11.42
N PHE A 6 27.00 -13.37 10.93
CA PHE A 6 27.36 -12.14 11.62
C PHE A 6 26.11 -11.37 12.05
N ASP A 7 26.26 -10.60 13.13
CA ASP A 7 25.41 -9.45 13.48
C ASP A 7 26.08 -8.18 12.92
N PRO A 8 25.62 -7.65 11.77
CA PRO A 8 26.19 -6.45 11.16
C PRO A 8 26.01 -5.19 12.01
N ALA A 9 25.00 -5.13 12.90
CA ALA A 9 24.78 -3.96 13.75
C ALA A 9 25.89 -3.80 14.79
N ALA A 10 26.49 -4.92 15.22
CA ALA A 10 27.60 -4.96 16.16
C ALA A 10 28.98 -4.68 15.54
N ILE A 11 29.08 -4.59 14.21
CA ILE A 11 30.35 -4.36 13.50
C ILE A 11 30.49 -2.85 13.18
N PRO A 12 31.46 -2.14 13.79
CA PRO A 12 31.74 -0.75 13.45
C PRO A 12 32.14 -0.60 11.97
N GLU A 13 31.96 0.59 11.40
CA GLU A 13 32.39 0.95 10.03
C GLU A 13 31.65 0.26 8.86
N LEU A 14 30.71 -0.67 9.11
CA LEU A 14 29.88 -1.21 8.03
C LEU A 14 28.98 -0.13 7.41
N PRO A 15 28.86 -0.10 6.06
CA PRO A 15 28.00 0.84 5.35
C PRO A 15 26.52 0.61 5.70
N LEU A 16 25.72 1.66 5.55
CA LEU A 16 24.27 1.57 5.67
C LEU A 16 23.63 1.06 4.37
N PRO A 17 22.46 0.38 4.44
CA PRO A 17 21.79 -0.07 5.66
C PRO A 17 22.49 -1.27 6.32
N ARG A 18 22.35 -1.45 7.63
CA ARG A 18 22.89 -2.63 8.34
C ARG A 18 21.80 -3.70 8.47
N PRO A 19 21.90 -4.85 7.78
CA PRO A 19 20.94 -5.93 7.94
C PRO A 19 21.03 -6.54 9.35
N MET A 20 19.98 -7.26 9.77
CA MET A 20 19.95 -7.98 11.04
C MET A 20 20.97 -9.13 11.05
N TYR A 21 21.09 -9.84 9.93
CA TYR A 21 22.05 -10.94 9.78
C TYR A 21 22.78 -10.86 8.44
N GLU A 22 24.06 -11.23 8.45
CA GLU A 22 24.84 -11.56 7.24
C GLU A 22 25.37 -12.98 7.37
N ILE A 23 24.99 -13.87 6.45
CA ILE A 23 25.62 -15.18 6.31
C ILE A 23 26.65 -15.11 5.19
N PHE A 24 27.92 -15.30 5.52
CA PHE A 24 29.03 -15.36 4.58
C PHE A 24 29.45 -16.81 4.36
N VAL A 25 29.63 -17.21 3.10
CA VAL A 25 30.07 -18.55 2.71
C VAL A 25 31.28 -18.44 1.79
N TYR A 26 32.33 -19.19 2.11
CA TYR A 26 33.57 -19.20 1.34
C TYR A 26 34.09 -20.60 1.04
N SER A 27 34.57 -20.77 -0.18
CA SER A 27 35.39 -21.89 -0.63
C SER A 27 36.34 -21.42 -1.74
N PRO A 28 37.36 -22.21 -2.12
CA PRO A 28 38.18 -21.89 -3.28
C PRO A 28 37.42 -21.79 -4.62
N ARG A 29 36.16 -22.24 -4.68
CA ARG A 29 35.29 -22.19 -5.87
C ARG A 29 34.24 -21.08 -5.82
N VAL A 30 33.74 -20.77 -4.63
CA VAL A 30 32.60 -19.86 -4.42
C VAL A 30 32.84 -18.94 -3.24
N GLU A 31 32.43 -17.69 -3.39
CA GLU A 31 32.34 -16.72 -2.31
C GLU A 31 30.97 -16.04 -2.40
N GLY A 32 30.27 -15.88 -1.28
CA GLY A 32 28.92 -15.35 -1.30
C GLY A 32 28.44 -14.84 0.05
N VAL A 33 27.43 -13.98 0.00
CA VAL A 33 26.76 -13.40 1.18
C VAL A 33 25.25 -13.53 1.06
N HIS A 34 24.57 -13.67 2.19
CA HIS A 34 23.12 -13.56 2.31
C HIS A 34 22.76 -12.60 3.45
N LEU A 35 22.13 -11.48 3.11
CA LEU A 35 21.78 -10.38 4.00
C LEU A 35 20.29 -10.45 4.33
N ARG A 36 19.93 -10.42 5.62
CA ARG A 36 18.53 -10.48 6.09
C ARG A 36 18.18 -9.26 6.93
N GLY A 37 17.08 -8.60 6.61
CA GLY A 37 16.53 -7.49 7.40
C GLY A 37 15.74 -7.90 8.65
N GLY A 38 15.49 -9.19 8.85
CA GLY A 38 14.72 -9.70 9.99
C GLY A 38 14.80 -11.24 10.13
N LYS A 39 14.17 -11.77 11.18
CA LYS A 39 14.04 -13.22 11.41
C LYS A 39 13.21 -13.89 10.32
N VAL A 40 12.00 -13.40 10.07
CA VAL A 40 11.21 -13.83 8.93
C VAL A 40 11.59 -12.93 7.76
N ALA A 41 12.48 -13.39 6.88
CA ALA A 41 12.99 -12.59 5.76
C ALA A 41 13.14 -13.43 4.48
N ARG A 42 13.01 -12.77 3.33
CA ARG A 42 13.00 -13.42 2.02
C ARG A 42 13.68 -12.57 0.97
N GLY A 43 14.45 -13.22 0.10
CA GLY A 43 15.22 -12.55 -0.93
C GLY A 43 15.72 -13.48 -2.04
N GLY A 44 15.88 -12.90 -3.23
CA GLY A 44 16.51 -13.59 -4.35
C GLY A 44 18.02 -13.81 -4.17
N LEU A 45 18.55 -14.89 -4.73
CA LEU A 45 19.98 -15.20 -4.77
C LEU A 45 20.56 -14.92 -6.15
N ARG A 46 21.45 -13.93 -6.27
CA ARG A 46 22.09 -13.56 -7.54
C ARG A 46 23.38 -14.32 -7.77
N TRP A 47 23.56 -14.87 -8.98
CA TRP A 47 24.89 -15.22 -9.47
C TRP A 47 25.50 -13.96 -10.08
N SER A 48 26.45 -13.37 -9.37
CA SER A 48 27.13 -12.14 -9.79
C SER A 48 28.37 -12.44 -10.63
N ASP A 49 28.60 -11.58 -11.62
CA ASP A 49 29.82 -11.49 -12.42
C ASP A 49 30.80 -10.45 -11.87
N ARG A 50 30.49 -9.81 -10.74
CA ARG A 50 31.25 -8.70 -10.13
C ARG A 50 32.13 -9.16 -8.96
N GLU A 51 33.20 -9.92 -9.23
CA GLU A 51 34.06 -10.47 -8.16
C GLU A 51 34.60 -9.40 -7.19
N GLU A 52 34.89 -8.19 -7.68
CA GLU A 52 35.50 -7.11 -6.87
C GLU A 52 34.52 -6.43 -5.90
N ASP A 53 33.22 -6.36 -6.22
CA ASP A 53 32.25 -5.56 -5.46
C ASP A 53 30.85 -6.19 -5.31
N TYR A 54 30.73 -7.51 -5.47
CA TYR A 54 29.45 -8.24 -5.31
C TYR A 54 28.77 -7.99 -3.95
N ARG A 55 29.52 -7.77 -2.86
CA ARG A 55 28.92 -7.46 -1.54
C ARG A 55 28.19 -6.12 -1.56
N THR A 56 28.76 -5.10 -2.21
CA THR A 56 28.12 -3.80 -2.41
C THR A 56 26.90 -3.92 -3.32
N GLU A 57 26.98 -4.75 -4.37
CA GLU A 57 25.82 -5.08 -5.22
C GLU A 57 24.68 -5.70 -4.40
N VAL A 58 24.97 -6.74 -3.61
CA VAL A 58 23.96 -7.46 -2.80
C VAL A 58 23.38 -6.54 -1.73
N LEU A 59 24.19 -5.66 -1.12
CA LEU A 59 23.70 -4.67 -0.17
C LEU A 59 22.73 -3.67 -0.81
N GLY A 60 23.05 -3.16 -1.99
CA GLY A 60 22.16 -2.27 -2.75
C GLY A 60 20.83 -2.94 -3.11
N LEU A 61 20.86 -4.23 -3.49
CA LEU A 61 19.65 -5.01 -3.76
C LEU A 61 18.83 -5.32 -2.50
N THR A 62 19.50 -5.53 -1.36
CA THR A 62 18.83 -5.74 -0.06
C THR A 62 18.04 -4.50 0.32
N LYS A 63 18.60 -3.30 0.13
CA LYS A 63 17.91 -2.02 0.33
C LYS A 63 16.64 -1.93 -0.52
N ALA A 64 16.73 -2.23 -1.81
CA ALA A 64 15.54 -2.23 -2.68
C ALA A 64 14.47 -3.23 -2.20
N GLN A 65 14.90 -4.38 -1.66
CA GLN A 65 13.98 -5.38 -1.13
C GLN A 65 13.28 -4.94 0.17
N GLN A 66 13.89 -4.05 0.97
CA GLN A 66 13.27 -3.56 2.21
C GLN A 66 11.95 -2.81 1.93
N VAL A 67 11.95 -1.90 0.94
CA VAL A 67 10.72 -1.17 0.56
C VAL A 67 9.74 -2.03 -0.22
N LYS A 68 10.25 -2.96 -1.05
CA LYS A 68 9.41 -3.88 -1.84
C LYS A 68 8.67 -4.90 -0.99
N ASN A 69 9.29 -5.37 0.10
CA ASN A 69 8.67 -6.35 1.00
C ASN A 69 7.72 -5.74 2.04
N ALA A 70 7.52 -4.41 2.02
CA ALA A 70 6.62 -3.75 2.94
C ALA A 70 5.18 -4.33 2.90
N VAL A 71 4.79 -4.91 1.77
CA VAL A 71 3.43 -5.38 1.48
C VAL A 71 3.21 -6.87 1.77
N ILE A 72 4.27 -7.61 2.07
CA ILE A 72 4.24 -9.05 2.36
C ILE A 72 4.72 -9.34 3.78
N VAL A 73 4.61 -10.60 4.20
CA VAL A 73 5.00 -11.05 5.54
C VAL A 73 6.50 -10.87 5.83
N PRO A 74 7.42 -11.47 5.05
CA PRO A 74 8.84 -11.43 5.38
C PRO A 74 9.47 -10.06 5.16
N ALA A 75 10.41 -9.68 6.01
CA ALA A 75 11.32 -8.56 5.78
C ALA A 75 12.19 -8.78 4.52
N GLY A 76 12.79 -7.71 4.02
CA GLY A 76 13.72 -7.76 2.88
C GLY A 76 14.97 -8.59 3.17
N ALA A 77 15.31 -9.51 2.26
CA ALA A 77 16.62 -10.14 2.22
C ALA A 77 17.20 -10.12 0.80
N LYS A 78 18.49 -10.40 0.68
CA LYS A 78 19.13 -10.69 -0.61
C LYS A 78 20.38 -11.52 -0.39
N GLY A 79 20.63 -12.45 -1.29
CA GLY A 79 21.94 -13.08 -1.37
C GLY A 79 22.57 -12.92 -2.74
N GLY A 80 23.88 -13.14 -2.78
CA GLY A 80 24.61 -13.25 -4.02
C GLY A 80 25.92 -13.98 -3.83
N PHE A 81 26.34 -14.67 -4.88
CA PHE A 81 27.60 -15.41 -4.91
C PHE A 81 28.33 -15.19 -6.23
N VAL A 82 29.65 -15.33 -6.17
CA VAL A 82 30.56 -15.32 -7.31
C VAL A 82 31.21 -16.68 -7.46
N ALA A 83 31.26 -17.18 -8.69
CA ALA A 83 31.98 -18.41 -9.03
C ALA A 83 33.40 -18.05 -9.47
N ARG A 84 34.40 -18.41 -8.67
CA ARG A 84 35.79 -17.94 -8.81
C ARG A 84 36.64 -18.77 -9.76
N ARG A 85 36.14 -19.94 -10.20
CA ARG A 85 36.87 -20.91 -11.03
C ARG A 85 36.06 -21.33 -12.25
N LEU A 86 35.51 -20.36 -12.98
CA LEU A 86 34.70 -20.64 -14.17
C LEU A 86 35.57 -21.18 -15.32
N PRO A 87 35.24 -22.36 -15.89
CA PRO A 87 36.01 -22.95 -16.98
C PRO A 87 35.59 -22.33 -18.33
N HIS A 88 35.88 -21.05 -18.55
CA HIS A 88 35.47 -20.32 -19.77
C HIS A 88 35.91 -21.01 -21.06
N GLU A 89 37.09 -21.64 -21.04
CA GLU A 89 37.66 -22.37 -22.19
C GLU A 89 36.90 -23.67 -22.52
N ALA A 90 36.11 -24.21 -21.59
CA ALA A 90 35.34 -25.45 -21.75
C ALA A 90 33.91 -25.22 -22.28
N GLY A 91 33.57 -23.98 -22.64
CA GLY A 91 32.28 -23.62 -23.23
C GLY A 91 31.17 -23.34 -22.22
N ARG A 92 30.01 -22.91 -22.75
CA ARG A 92 28.87 -22.41 -21.95
C ARG A 92 28.31 -23.44 -20.98
N ASP A 93 28.21 -24.70 -21.39
CA ASP A 93 27.64 -25.76 -20.56
C ASP A 93 28.51 -26.05 -19.34
N ALA A 94 29.85 -26.06 -19.51
CA ALA A 94 30.78 -26.25 -18.40
C ALA A 94 30.73 -25.07 -17.41
N VAL A 95 30.61 -23.83 -17.91
CA VAL A 95 30.39 -22.63 -17.08
C VAL A 95 29.10 -22.74 -16.28
N GLN A 96 28.01 -23.16 -16.93
CA GLN A 96 26.72 -23.34 -16.27
C GLN A 96 26.79 -24.42 -15.16
N GLN A 97 27.43 -25.55 -15.43
CA GLN A 97 27.59 -26.64 -14.46
C GLN A 97 28.46 -26.21 -13.26
N GLU A 98 29.51 -25.43 -13.49
CA GLU A 98 30.32 -24.86 -12.40
C GLU A 98 29.49 -23.87 -11.56
N GLY A 99 28.69 -23.02 -12.19
CA GLY A 99 27.77 -22.12 -11.51
C GLY A 99 26.76 -22.87 -10.63
N ILE A 100 26.18 -23.97 -11.14
CA ILE A 100 25.31 -24.87 -10.38
C ILE A 100 26.06 -25.48 -9.20
N ALA A 101 27.29 -25.96 -9.40
CA ALA A 101 28.08 -26.54 -8.32
C ALA A 101 28.42 -25.52 -7.22
N CYS A 102 28.76 -24.29 -7.60
CA CYS A 102 28.97 -23.18 -6.67
C CYS A 102 27.69 -22.83 -5.90
N TYR A 103 26.55 -22.77 -6.57
CA TYR A 103 25.24 -22.55 -5.95
C TYR A 103 24.91 -23.65 -4.93
N ARG A 104 25.15 -24.93 -5.26
CA ARG A 104 24.95 -26.04 -4.32
C ARG A 104 25.81 -25.88 -3.07
N ILE A 105 27.07 -25.47 -3.19
CA ILE A 105 27.94 -25.18 -2.04
C ILE A 105 27.39 -24.02 -1.23
N PHE A 106 26.94 -22.95 -1.89
CA PHE A 106 26.40 -21.77 -1.24
C PHE A 106 25.16 -22.11 -0.40
N ILE A 107 24.17 -22.81 -0.97
CA ILE A 107 22.96 -23.23 -0.26
C ILE A 107 23.29 -24.13 0.95
N LYS A 108 24.18 -25.11 0.77
CA LYS A 108 24.64 -25.95 1.89
C LYS A 108 25.26 -25.11 2.99
N GLY A 109 26.12 -24.17 2.62
CA GLY A 109 26.74 -23.23 3.56
C GLY A 109 25.74 -22.36 4.31
N LEU A 110 24.60 -21.96 3.71
CA LEU A 110 23.54 -21.24 4.41
C LEU A 110 22.83 -22.12 5.44
N LEU A 111 22.47 -23.35 5.06
CA LEU A 111 21.79 -24.31 5.92
C LEU A 111 22.68 -24.81 7.07
N ASP A 112 23.99 -24.91 6.84
CA ASP A 112 24.97 -25.35 7.85
C ASP A 112 25.03 -24.43 9.08
N VAL A 113 24.54 -23.18 8.98
CA VAL A 113 24.53 -22.18 10.07
C VAL A 113 23.12 -21.63 10.38
N THR A 114 22.08 -22.34 9.93
CA THR A 114 20.67 -22.00 10.20
C THR A 114 20.07 -23.09 11.07
N ASP A 115 19.31 -22.72 12.11
CA ASP A 115 18.64 -23.72 12.94
C ASP A 115 17.56 -24.47 12.13
N ASN A 116 17.22 -25.70 12.53
CA ASN A 116 16.12 -26.44 11.94
C ASN A 116 14.94 -26.53 12.92
N LEU A 117 13.77 -26.94 12.44
CA LEU A 117 12.58 -27.19 13.26
C LEU A 117 12.15 -28.66 13.10
N VAL A 118 12.42 -29.49 14.09
CA VAL A 118 12.11 -30.92 14.07
C VAL A 118 11.05 -31.20 15.13
N ASP A 119 9.90 -31.74 14.72
CA ASP A 119 8.75 -32.02 15.60
C ASP A 119 8.32 -30.81 16.45
N GLY A 120 8.43 -29.61 15.87
CA GLY A 120 8.09 -28.34 16.51
C GLY A 120 9.13 -27.82 17.51
N GLN A 121 10.28 -28.49 17.67
CA GLN A 121 11.39 -28.03 18.49
C GLN A 121 12.52 -27.47 17.62
N VAL A 122 13.11 -26.35 18.05
CA VAL A 122 14.27 -25.77 17.37
C VAL A 122 15.49 -26.64 17.64
N VAL A 123 16.13 -27.11 16.56
CA VAL A 123 17.32 -27.95 16.60
C VAL A 123 18.48 -27.21 15.94
N PRO A 124 19.51 -26.80 16.70
CA PRO A 124 20.66 -26.13 16.12
C PRO A 124 21.60 -27.07 15.35
N PRO A 125 22.40 -26.57 14.39
CA PRO A 125 23.40 -27.38 13.71
C PRO A 125 24.46 -27.90 14.68
N ALA A 126 24.73 -29.21 14.65
CA ALA A 126 25.54 -29.89 15.67
C ALA A 126 26.99 -29.39 15.79
N GLN A 127 27.55 -28.79 14.73
CA GLN A 127 28.94 -28.33 14.67
C GLN A 127 29.06 -26.80 14.66
N VAL A 128 28.02 -26.07 15.05
CA VAL A 128 28.00 -24.60 15.09
C VAL A 128 27.99 -24.11 16.53
N ILE A 129 28.89 -23.18 16.82
CA ILE A 129 28.85 -22.41 18.07
C ILE A 129 27.92 -21.23 17.85
N ARG A 130 26.78 -21.25 18.54
CA ARG A 130 25.76 -20.20 18.45
C ARG A 130 26.04 -19.07 19.42
N HIS A 131 25.89 -17.85 18.95
CA HIS A 131 25.96 -16.62 19.74
C HIS A 131 24.65 -15.81 19.67
N ASP A 132 23.79 -16.16 18.72
CA ASP A 132 22.47 -15.61 18.48
C ASP A 132 21.37 -16.49 19.10
N GLU A 133 20.14 -15.98 19.05
CA GLU A 133 18.92 -16.67 19.48
C GLU A 133 18.46 -17.72 18.45
N ASP A 134 17.32 -18.36 18.70
CA ASP A 134 16.72 -19.33 17.78
C ASP A 134 16.34 -18.66 16.45
N ASP A 135 16.85 -19.21 15.34
CA ASP A 135 16.61 -18.72 13.98
C ASP A 135 16.53 -19.87 12.98
N TYR A 136 15.33 -20.41 12.84
CA TYR A 136 15.03 -21.54 11.96
C TYR A 136 14.35 -21.14 10.64
N TYR A 137 14.08 -19.84 10.42
CA TYR A 137 13.40 -19.37 9.20
C TYR A 137 14.43 -18.87 8.18
N LEU A 138 14.49 -19.53 7.01
CA LEU A 138 15.31 -19.10 5.89
C LEU A 138 14.60 -19.45 4.58
N VAL A 139 14.19 -18.42 3.82
CA VAL A 139 13.58 -18.59 2.49
C VAL A 139 14.40 -17.86 1.45
N VAL A 140 14.70 -18.55 0.37
CA VAL A 140 15.44 -18.03 -0.78
C VAL A 140 14.53 -17.95 -2.01
N ALA A 141 14.91 -17.12 -2.98
CA ALA A 141 14.22 -17.05 -4.27
C ALA A 141 15.24 -16.97 -5.41
N ALA A 142 14.77 -17.16 -6.63
CA ALA A 142 15.60 -16.95 -7.81
C ALA A 142 15.84 -15.44 -8.07
N ASP A 143 16.99 -15.13 -8.69
CA ASP A 143 17.35 -13.82 -9.22
C ASP A 143 18.15 -13.99 -10.54
N LYS A 144 18.80 -12.93 -11.02
CA LYS A 144 19.68 -12.97 -12.19
C LYS A 144 20.72 -14.07 -12.02
N GLY A 145 20.79 -14.94 -13.04
CA GLY A 145 21.71 -16.07 -13.10
C GLY A 145 21.28 -17.34 -12.35
N THR A 146 20.16 -17.31 -11.61
CA THR A 146 19.65 -18.45 -10.82
C THR A 146 18.18 -18.78 -11.11
N ALA A 147 17.60 -18.24 -12.19
CA ALA A 147 16.20 -18.38 -12.56
C ALA A 147 15.64 -19.82 -12.49
N THR A 148 16.44 -20.83 -12.85
CA THR A 148 16.03 -22.25 -12.87
C THR A 148 16.56 -23.05 -11.67
N PHE A 149 17.06 -22.40 -10.62
CA PHE A 149 17.79 -23.08 -9.53
C PHE A 149 16.94 -23.35 -8.28
N SER A 150 15.67 -22.95 -8.25
CA SER A 150 14.80 -23.17 -7.08
C SER A 150 14.65 -24.66 -6.73
N ASP A 151 14.50 -25.53 -7.73
CA ASP A 151 14.41 -26.99 -7.50
C ASP A 151 15.71 -27.57 -6.93
N ILE A 152 16.86 -26.99 -7.29
CA ILE A 152 18.16 -27.39 -6.74
C ILE A 152 18.22 -27.03 -5.25
N ALA A 153 17.75 -25.84 -4.88
CA ALA A 153 17.70 -25.40 -3.49
C ALA A 153 16.72 -26.23 -2.67
N ASN A 154 15.51 -26.49 -3.17
CA ASN A 154 14.51 -27.33 -2.52
C ASN A 154 14.98 -28.78 -2.34
N GLY A 155 15.66 -29.34 -3.35
CA GLY A 155 16.29 -30.66 -3.23
C GLY A 155 17.35 -30.72 -2.13
N ILE A 156 18.18 -29.69 -1.98
CA ILE A 156 19.15 -29.62 -0.89
C ILE A 156 18.46 -29.44 0.47
N ALA A 157 17.43 -28.60 0.57
CA ALA A 157 16.66 -28.46 1.80
C ALA A 157 16.05 -29.80 2.24
N ALA A 158 15.54 -30.61 1.29
CA ALA A 158 15.07 -31.96 1.55
C ALA A 158 16.21 -32.91 1.98
N GLU A 159 17.40 -32.85 1.37
CA GLU A 159 18.60 -33.61 1.81
C GLU A 159 18.95 -33.32 3.29
N TYR A 160 18.75 -32.07 3.74
CA TYR A 160 19.01 -31.63 5.12
C TYR A 160 17.86 -31.95 6.10
N GLY A 161 16.73 -32.45 5.60
CA GLY A 161 15.51 -32.57 6.41
C GLY A 161 15.05 -31.21 6.96
N PHE A 162 15.30 -30.13 6.21
CA PHE A 162 14.93 -28.78 6.62
C PHE A 162 13.40 -28.63 6.60
N TRP A 163 12.83 -28.11 7.68
CA TRP A 163 11.40 -28.16 7.95
C TRP A 163 10.50 -27.50 6.89
N MET A 164 11.02 -26.53 6.16
CA MET A 164 10.28 -25.86 5.08
C MET A 164 10.07 -26.76 3.86
N GLY A 165 10.88 -27.79 3.68
CA GLY A 165 10.84 -28.63 2.48
C GLY A 165 10.96 -27.80 1.19
N ASP A 166 10.01 -27.95 0.28
CA ASP A 166 9.94 -27.21 -0.98
C ASP A 166 9.32 -25.79 -0.87
N ALA A 167 9.04 -25.33 0.35
CA ALA A 167 8.78 -23.93 0.66
C ALA A 167 10.08 -23.13 0.88
N PHE A 168 11.23 -23.81 0.99
CA PHE A 168 12.55 -23.18 1.18
C PHE A 168 12.91 -22.23 0.04
N ALA A 169 12.66 -22.64 -1.21
CA ALA A 169 12.86 -21.84 -2.40
C ALA A 169 11.58 -21.72 -3.21
N SER A 170 11.15 -20.48 -3.43
CA SER A 170 9.95 -20.18 -4.24
C SER A 170 10.22 -20.27 -5.75
N GLY A 171 9.19 -20.58 -6.55
CA GLY A 171 9.28 -20.60 -8.02
C GLY A 171 10.00 -21.83 -8.59
N GLY A 172 9.92 -22.95 -7.89
CA GLY A 172 10.34 -24.26 -8.41
C GLY A 172 9.30 -24.90 -9.35
N SER A 173 9.56 -26.13 -9.80
CA SER A 173 8.64 -26.91 -10.67
C SER A 173 7.31 -27.25 -10.02
N VAL A 174 7.24 -27.24 -8.69
CA VAL A 174 6.02 -27.41 -7.90
C VAL A 174 5.75 -26.07 -7.22
N GLY A 175 4.94 -25.21 -7.85
CA GLY A 175 4.67 -23.85 -7.41
C GLY A 175 3.90 -23.06 -8.45
N TYR A 176 3.83 -21.74 -8.29
CA TYR A 176 3.13 -20.86 -9.22
C TYR A 176 4.07 -20.38 -10.33
N ASP A 177 3.71 -20.65 -11.59
CA ASP A 177 4.45 -20.12 -12.73
C ASP A 177 4.14 -18.62 -12.91
N HIS A 178 5.03 -17.76 -12.45
CA HIS A 178 4.85 -16.31 -12.53
C HIS A 178 4.72 -15.81 -13.98
N LYS A 179 5.41 -16.45 -14.93
CA LYS A 179 5.34 -16.08 -16.35
C LYS A 179 4.02 -16.55 -16.95
N GLY A 180 3.64 -17.79 -16.66
CA GLY A 180 2.35 -18.36 -17.07
C GLY A 180 1.15 -17.58 -16.51
N MET A 181 1.21 -17.19 -15.24
CA MET A 181 0.20 -16.36 -14.58
C MET A 181 0.24 -14.89 -15.01
N ALA A 182 1.35 -14.46 -15.64
CA ALA A 182 1.65 -13.07 -15.98
C ALA A 182 1.63 -12.12 -14.76
N ILE A 183 1.85 -12.63 -13.55
CA ILE A 183 1.41 -11.93 -12.32
C ILE A 183 2.15 -10.61 -12.07
N THR A 184 3.45 -10.56 -12.37
CA THR A 184 4.25 -9.33 -12.26
C THR A 184 3.76 -8.27 -13.25
N ALA A 185 3.54 -8.65 -14.51
CA ALA A 185 3.07 -7.74 -15.54
C ALA A 185 1.62 -7.29 -15.28
N ARG A 186 0.74 -8.19 -14.84
CA ARG A 186 -0.65 -7.87 -14.45
C ARG A 186 -0.67 -6.89 -13.27
N GLY A 187 0.19 -7.10 -12.26
CA GLY A 187 0.33 -6.18 -11.12
C GLY A 187 0.77 -4.78 -11.56
N ALA A 188 1.81 -4.68 -12.39
CA ALA A 188 2.29 -3.39 -12.91
C ALA A 188 1.25 -2.74 -13.84
N TRP A 189 0.47 -3.53 -14.56
CA TRP A 189 -0.61 -3.02 -15.40
C TRP A 189 -1.75 -2.39 -14.61
N ILE A 190 -2.01 -2.82 -13.37
CA ILE A 190 -2.98 -2.17 -12.48
C ILE A 190 -2.55 -0.71 -12.20
N SER A 191 -1.26 -0.45 -11.99
CA SER A 191 -0.74 0.92 -11.88
C SER A 191 -0.94 1.72 -13.15
N VAL A 192 -0.68 1.13 -14.32
CA VAL A 192 -0.93 1.78 -15.62
C VAL A 192 -2.41 2.15 -15.77
N GLN A 193 -3.32 1.22 -15.45
CA GLN A 193 -4.76 1.47 -15.47
C GLN A 193 -5.15 2.60 -14.51
N ARG A 194 -4.55 2.64 -13.31
CA ARG A 194 -4.79 3.71 -12.33
C ARG A 194 -4.38 5.08 -12.89
N HIS A 195 -3.18 5.19 -13.43
CA HIS A 195 -2.66 6.43 -14.00
C HIS A 195 -3.53 6.94 -15.15
N PHE A 196 -3.91 6.08 -16.09
CA PHE A 196 -4.77 6.47 -17.20
C PHE A 196 -6.20 6.80 -16.76
N ARG A 197 -6.76 6.07 -15.80
CA ARG A 197 -8.07 6.37 -15.23
C ARG A 197 -8.11 7.76 -14.60
N GLU A 198 -7.05 8.15 -13.90
CA GLU A 198 -6.91 9.49 -13.32
C GLU A 198 -6.78 10.59 -14.39
N LEU A 199 -6.42 10.23 -15.62
CA LEU A 199 -6.43 11.10 -16.81
C LEU A 199 -7.71 10.97 -17.65
N GLY A 200 -8.71 10.20 -17.19
CA GLY A 200 -9.97 9.97 -17.91
C GLY A 200 -9.86 9.08 -19.15
N VAL A 201 -8.84 8.21 -19.23
CA VAL A 201 -8.60 7.29 -20.34
C VAL A 201 -8.77 5.85 -19.87
N ASP A 202 -9.56 5.06 -20.58
CA ASP A 202 -9.66 3.61 -20.41
C ASP A 202 -8.59 2.92 -21.29
N VAL A 203 -7.40 2.66 -20.74
CA VAL A 203 -6.29 2.01 -21.47
C VAL A 203 -6.62 0.61 -22.01
N GLN A 204 -7.76 0.02 -21.62
CA GLN A 204 -8.24 -1.25 -22.17
C GLN A 204 -9.06 -1.09 -23.45
N LYS A 205 -9.57 0.11 -23.74
CA LYS A 205 -10.48 0.37 -24.86
C LYS A 205 -10.03 1.52 -25.74
N ASP A 206 -9.55 2.60 -25.12
CA ASP A 206 -9.10 3.79 -25.82
C ASP A 206 -7.74 3.54 -26.49
N PRO A 207 -7.49 4.10 -27.68
CA PRO A 207 -6.19 3.98 -28.33
C PRO A 207 -5.11 4.73 -27.55
N VAL A 208 -4.05 4.03 -27.19
CA VAL A 208 -2.92 4.56 -26.40
C VAL A 208 -1.61 4.28 -27.13
N THR A 209 -0.82 5.32 -27.42
CA THR A 209 0.50 5.18 -28.05
C THR A 209 1.55 4.71 -27.04
N VAL A 210 2.36 3.72 -27.43
CA VAL A 210 3.31 3.06 -26.52
C VAL A 210 4.71 3.02 -27.10
N ILE A 211 5.70 3.34 -26.26
CA ILE A 211 7.10 2.98 -26.47
C ILE A 211 7.49 1.90 -25.45
N GLY A 212 8.02 0.80 -25.95
CA GLY A 212 8.39 -0.35 -25.14
C GLY A 212 9.90 -0.49 -24.91
N VAL A 213 10.28 -0.85 -23.69
CA VAL A 213 11.63 -1.32 -23.38
C VAL A 213 11.59 -2.82 -23.09
N GLY A 214 12.05 -3.64 -24.03
CA GLY A 214 12.03 -5.09 -23.90
C GLY A 214 11.72 -5.83 -25.21
N ASP A 215 11.28 -7.08 -25.06
CA ASP A 215 11.02 -8.02 -26.16
C ASP A 215 9.76 -8.83 -25.87
N MET A 216 8.97 -9.16 -26.91
CA MET A 216 7.74 -9.94 -26.75
C MET A 216 7.98 -11.32 -26.14
N SER A 217 9.15 -11.93 -26.32
CA SER A 217 9.49 -13.21 -25.67
C SER A 217 9.74 -13.09 -24.16
N GLY A 218 9.96 -11.86 -23.66
CA GLY A 218 10.22 -11.55 -22.26
C GLY A 218 8.97 -11.65 -21.40
N ASP A 219 9.13 -12.18 -20.18
CA ASP A 219 8.03 -12.37 -19.21
C ASP A 219 7.25 -11.06 -18.98
N VAL A 220 7.90 -10.05 -18.41
CA VAL A 220 7.21 -8.81 -18.03
C VAL A 220 6.77 -8.00 -19.26
N PHE A 221 7.66 -7.87 -20.24
CA PHE A 221 7.39 -7.05 -21.42
C PHE A 221 6.23 -7.60 -22.25
N GLY A 222 6.33 -8.87 -22.66
CA GLY A 222 5.35 -9.52 -23.51
C GLY A 222 4.00 -9.63 -22.82
N ASN A 223 3.96 -10.10 -21.58
CA ASN A 223 2.72 -10.17 -20.82
C ASN A 223 2.06 -8.80 -20.64
N GLY A 224 2.85 -7.75 -20.42
CA GLY A 224 2.40 -6.37 -20.27
C GLY A 224 1.76 -5.81 -21.54
N LEU A 225 2.44 -5.94 -22.69
CA LEU A 225 1.89 -5.45 -23.96
C LEU A 225 0.66 -6.26 -24.42
N LEU A 226 0.49 -7.49 -23.96
CA LEU A 226 -0.72 -8.29 -24.23
C LEU A 226 -1.89 -7.99 -23.27
N ARG A 227 -1.76 -7.01 -22.36
CA ARG A 227 -2.85 -6.65 -21.45
C ARG A 227 -3.95 -5.85 -22.10
N SER A 228 -3.67 -5.14 -23.20
CA SER A 228 -4.68 -4.36 -23.93
C SER A 228 -4.53 -4.53 -25.44
N ARG A 229 -5.67 -4.72 -26.09
CA ARG A 229 -5.81 -4.79 -27.55
C ARG A 229 -5.77 -3.40 -28.20
N SER A 230 -6.07 -2.33 -27.45
CA SER A 230 -6.12 -0.96 -27.99
C SER A 230 -4.75 -0.28 -28.07
N LEU A 231 -3.68 -0.94 -27.59
CA LEU A 231 -2.33 -0.37 -27.60
C LEU A 231 -1.81 -0.21 -29.03
N ARG A 232 -1.27 0.99 -29.29
CA ARG A 232 -0.56 1.37 -30.50
C ARG A 232 0.93 1.35 -30.21
N LEU A 233 1.58 0.19 -30.43
CA LEU A 233 3.03 0.05 -30.19
C LEU A 233 3.80 0.81 -31.29
N MET A 234 4.24 2.02 -30.97
CA MET A 234 4.92 2.91 -31.89
C MET A 234 6.39 2.54 -32.05
N ALA A 235 7.04 2.16 -30.96
CA ALA A 235 8.41 1.70 -30.97
C ALA A 235 8.67 0.72 -29.84
N ALA A 236 9.65 -0.15 -30.01
CA ALA A 236 10.20 -0.95 -28.94
C ALA A 236 11.68 -1.20 -29.18
N PHE A 237 12.46 -1.38 -28.11
CA PHE A 237 13.88 -1.71 -28.27
C PHE A 237 14.36 -2.68 -27.20
N ASN A 238 15.29 -3.54 -27.59
CA ASN A 238 15.99 -4.48 -26.72
C ASN A 238 17.52 -4.29 -26.86
N HIS A 239 18.32 -5.26 -26.45
CA HIS A 239 19.79 -5.18 -26.54
C HIS A 239 20.34 -5.36 -27.97
N LEU A 240 19.52 -5.80 -28.93
CA LEU A 240 19.89 -6.12 -30.30
C LEU A 240 19.27 -5.16 -31.33
N GLU A 241 18.01 -4.78 -31.14
CA GLU A 241 17.14 -4.24 -32.18
C GLU A 241 16.26 -3.09 -31.69
N ILE A 242 15.82 -2.25 -32.64
CA ILE A 242 14.85 -1.18 -32.46
C ILE A 242 13.72 -1.42 -33.49
N PHE A 243 12.54 -1.77 -33.00
CA PHE A 243 11.29 -1.83 -33.75
C PHE A 243 10.64 -0.44 -33.80
N ILE A 244 10.18 0.00 -34.97
CA ILE A 244 9.43 1.24 -35.15
C ILE A 244 8.27 1.04 -36.12
N ASP A 245 7.07 1.39 -35.66
CA ASP A 245 5.86 1.57 -36.46
C ASP A 245 5.33 3.01 -36.25
N PRO A 246 5.49 3.92 -37.24
CA PRO A 246 5.08 5.32 -37.10
C PRO A 246 3.57 5.56 -36.98
N ASN A 247 2.74 4.60 -37.37
CA ASN A 247 1.28 4.75 -37.40
C ASN A 247 0.53 3.40 -37.35
N PRO A 248 0.62 2.65 -36.23
CA PRO A 248 -0.04 1.36 -36.05
C PRO A 248 -1.56 1.52 -35.88
N LEU A 249 -2.30 1.64 -36.98
CA LEU A 249 -3.75 1.89 -36.95
C LEU A 249 -4.60 0.62 -36.73
N ASP A 250 -4.13 -0.56 -37.16
CA ASP A 250 -4.85 -1.83 -37.01
C ASP A 250 -4.48 -2.51 -35.69
N ALA A 251 -5.10 -2.03 -34.61
CA ALA A 251 -4.79 -2.47 -33.25
C ALA A 251 -5.01 -3.98 -33.04
N GLU A 252 -6.00 -4.57 -33.73
CA GLU A 252 -6.31 -5.99 -33.62
C GLU A 252 -5.23 -6.85 -34.30
N ARG A 253 -4.87 -6.56 -35.56
CA ARG A 253 -3.78 -7.30 -36.22
C ARG A 253 -2.44 -7.14 -35.51
N ASN A 254 -2.16 -5.93 -35.01
CA ASN A 254 -0.95 -5.67 -34.24
C ASN A 254 -0.95 -6.40 -32.89
N PHE A 255 -2.13 -6.65 -32.29
CA PHE A 255 -2.24 -7.51 -31.11
C PHE A 255 -1.98 -8.97 -31.45
N GLU A 256 -2.61 -9.50 -32.50
CA GLU A 256 -2.42 -10.88 -32.96
C GLU A 256 -0.95 -11.17 -33.29
N GLU A 257 -0.26 -10.22 -33.93
CA GLU A 257 1.17 -10.37 -34.25
C GLU A 257 2.06 -10.34 -32.99
N ARG A 258 1.77 -9.46 -32.03
CA ARG A 258 2.45 -9.45 -30.73
C ARG A 258 2.24 -10.78 -29.99
N GLN A 259 1.02 -11.32 -30.02
CA GLN A 259 0.70 -12.61 -29.41
C GLN A 259 1.47 -13.75 -30.09
N ARG A 260 1.53 -13.77 -31.43
CA ARG A 260 2.33 -14.74 -32.19
C ARG A 260 3.80 -14.69 -31.80
N LEU A 261 4.39 -13.50 -31.65
CA LEU A 261 5.77 -13.36 -31.18
C LEU A 261 5.94 -13.90 -29.75
N TYR A 262 5.04 -13.54 -28.83
CA TYR A 262 5.08 -14.04 -27.45
C TYR A 262 5.06 -15.58 -27.38
N ASP A 263 4.22 -16.22 -28.19
CA ASP A 263 4.07 -17.68 -28.23
C ASP A 263 5.22 -18.38 -28.99
N THR A 264 6.00 -17.63 -29.78
CA THR A 264 7.11 -18.18 -30.56
C THR A 264 8.38 -18.25 -29.70
N PRO A 265 8.93 -19.46 -29.43
CA PRO A 265 10.12 -19.58 -28.61
C PRO A 265 11.33 -18.86 -29.21
N ARG A 266 11.98 -18.01 -28.40
CA ARG A 266 13.19 -17.24 -28.78
C ARG A 266 12.97 -16.25 -29.94
N SER A 267 11.75 -15.75 -30.13
CA SER A 267 11.49 -14.67 -31.08
C SER A 267 12.25 -13.40 -30.69
N GLY A 268 12.54 -12.55 -31.67
CA GLY A 268 12.97 -11.16 -31.51
C GLY A 268 12.12 -10.20 -32.33
N TRP A 269 12.51 -8.92 -32.36
CA TRP A 269 11.83 -7.91 -33.17
C TRP A 269 12.01 -8.16 -34.67
N SER A 270 13.13 -8.78 -35.09
CA SER A 270 13.34 -9.20 -36.48
C SER A 270 12.30 -10.19 -37.00
N ASP A 271 11.62 -10.91 -36.11
CA ASP A 271 10.58 -11.88 -36.48
C ASP A 271 9.22 -11.22 -36.71
N TYR A 272 9.06 -9.92 -36.42
CA TYR A 272 7.82 -9.19 -36.62
C TYR A 272 7.45 -9.13 -38.11
N ASN A 273 6.19 -9.42 -38.44
CA ASN A 273 5.71 -9.37 -39.82
C ASN A 273 5.77 -7.93 -40.37
N THR A 274 6.75 -7.67 -41.23
CA THR A 274 7.01 -6.35 -41.80
C THR A 274 5.86 -5.81 -42.66
N GLU A 275 4.97 -6.68 -43.17
CA GLU A 275 3.78 -6.24 -43.91
C GLU A 275 2.75 -5.52 -43.03
N LEU A 276 2.83 -5.69 -41.71
CA LEU A 276 1.96 -5.01 -40.74
C LEU A 276 2.52 -3.67 -40.27
N ILE A 277 3.81 -3.39 -40.53
CA ILE A 277 4.45 -2.13 -40.14
C ILE A 277 3.98 -1.03 -41.10
N SER A 278 3.51 0.10 -40.57
CA SER A 278 3.08 1.21 -41.40
C SER A 278 4.22 1.84 -42.23
N GLU A 279 3.84 2.61 -43.24
CA GLU A 279 4.78 3.23 -44.18
C GLU A 279 5.89 4.02 -43.45
N GLY A 280 7.13 3.76 -43.83
CA GLY A 280 8.31 4.42 -43.28
C GLY A 280 8.84 3.82 -41.98
N GLY A 281 8.17 2.82 -41.39
CA GLY A 281 8.66 2.05 -40.24
C GLY A 281 9.63 0.93 -40.61
N GLY A 282 10.07 0.19 -39.60
CA GLY A 282 10.93 -0.98 -39.77
C GLY A 282 11.58 -1.49 -38.49
N VAL A 283 12.40 -2.53 -38.63
CA VAL A 283 13.24 -3.08 -37.56
C VAL A 283 14.70 -2.80 -37.87
N PHE A 284 15.40 -2.15 -36.94
CA PHE A 284 16.77 -1.69 -37.12
C PHE A 284 17.72 -2.36 -36.12
N SER A 285 18.88 -2.84 -36.60
CA SER A 285 19.91 -3.38 -35.72
C SER A 285 20.62 -2.28 -34.94
N ARG A 286 20.85 -2.50 -33.65
CA ARG A 286 21.66 -1.63 -32.79
C ARG A 286 23.16 -1.63 -33.15
N GLN A 287 23.59 -2.53 -34.03
CA GLN A 287 24.97 -2.58 -34.53
C GLN A 287 25.22 -1.64 -35.71
N LEU A 288 24.18 -1.03 -36.27
CA LEU A 288 24.33 -0.04 -37.34
C LEU A 288 25.06 1.20 -36.83
N LYS A 289 25.89 1.80 -37.70
CA LYS A 289 26.53 3.08 -37.39
C LYS A 289 25.52 4.22 -37.35
N GLN A 290 24.59 4.23 -38.31
CA GLN A 290 23.53 5.22 -38.46
C GLN A 290 22.29 4.57 -39.09
N ILE A 291 21.13 5.16 -38.80
CA ILE A 291 19.81 4.82 -39.32
C ILE A 291 19.29 6.07 -40.04
N GLN A 292 18.92 5.93 -41.32
CA GLN A 292 18.23 6.98 -42.06
C GLN A 292 16.77 7.05 -41.60
N LEU A 293 16.36 8.21 -41.10
CA LEU A 293 14.99 8.41 -40.64
C LEU A 293 14.10 8.83 -41.80
N THR A 294 12.91 8.23 -41.85
CA THR A 294 11.87 8.56 -42.81
C THR A 294 11.06 9.77 -42.31
N PRO A 295 10.38 10.53 -43.20
CA PRO A 295 9.49 11.60 -42.78
C PRO A 295 8.43 11.16 -41.75
N GLN A 296 7.92 9.93 -41.88
CA GLN A 296 6.93 9.33 -40.99
C GLN A 296 7.50 9.11 -39.58
N ILE A 297 8.70 8.52 -39.45
CA ILE A 297 9.38 8.35 -38.16
C ILE A 297 9.62 9.72 -37.51
N LYS A 298 10.13 10.68 -38.29
CA LYS A 298 10.41 12.04 -37.82
C LYS A 298 9.17 12.73 -37.26
N GLN A 299 8.04 12.62 -37.97
CA GLN A 299 6.77 13.18 -37.53
C GLN A 299 6.22 12.48 -36.28
N ALA A 300 6.29 11.15 -36.22
CA ALA A 300 5.73 10.35 -35.12
C ALA A 300 6.42 10.63 -33.76
N PHE A 301 7.74 10.85 -33.76
CA PHE A 301 8.52 11.02 -32.53
C PHE A 301 9.04 12.43 -32.31
N ASP A 302 8.63 13.40 -33.17
CA ASP A 302 9.09 14.79 -33.13
C ASP A 302 10.62 14.90 -33.21
N ILE A 303 11.18 14.31 -34.28
CA ILE A 303 12.62 14.28 -34.58
C ILE A 303 12.90 15.14 -35.81
N THR A 304 13.95 15.97 -35.73
CA THR A 304 14.30 16.90 -36.82
C THR A 304 15.43 16.37 -37.71
N GLU A 305 16.29 15.53 -37.14
CA GLU A 305 17.46 14.94 -37.76
C GLU A 305 17.08 13.95 -38.86
N ASP A 306 17.87 13.89 -39.94
CA ASP A 306 17.65 12.94 -41.03
C ASP A 306 18.33 11.58 -40.77
N GLN A 307 19.39 11.55 -39.97
CA GLN A 307 20.14 10.35 -39.64
C GLN A 307 20.56 10.39 -38.17
N LEU A 308 20.42 9.27 -37.47
CA LEU A 308 20.85 9.09 -36.08
C LEU A 308 21.56 7.75 -35.91
N SER A 309 22.52 7.65 -35.00
CA SER A 309 22.96 6.34 -34.50
C SER A 309 21.82 5.64 -33.72
N PRO A 310 21.84 4.31 -33.56
CA PRO A 310 20.84 3.60 -32.75
C PRO A 310 20.74 4.12 -31.31
N THR A 311 21.87 4.49 -30.70
CA THR A 311 21.93 5.08 -29.36
C THR A 311 21.20 6.43 -29.31
N GLU A 312 21.44 7.32 -30.28
CA GLU A 312 20.78 8.61 -30.35
C GLU A 312 19.28 8.47 -30.66
N LEU A 313 18.90 7.49 -31.49
CA LEU A 313 17.51 7.21 -31.78
C LEU A 313 16.76 6.76 -30.53
N ILE A 314 17.31 5.83 -29.73
CA ILE A 314 16.70 5.43 -28.44
C ILE A 314 16.56 6.65 -27.51
N ASN A 315 17.58 7.51 -27.45
CA ASN A 315 17.51 8.75 -26.68
C ASN A 315 16.34 9.65 -27.12
N ARG A 316 16.10 9.80 -28.43
CA ARG A 316 14.95 10.55 -28.97
C ARG A 316 13.62 9.88 -28.67
N LEU A 317 13.54 8.55 -28.79
CA LEU A 317 12.34 7.77 -28.47
C LEU A 317 11.93 7.95 -27.01
N LEU A 318 12.87 7.93 -26.06
CA LEU A 318 12.59 8.19 -24.64
C LEU A 318 12.06 9.61 -24.36
N LYS A 319 12.30 10.57 -25.27
CA LYS A 319 11.79 11.96 -25.20
C LYS A 319 10.57 12.18 -26.08
N ALA A 320 10.06 11.16 -26.76
CA ALA A 320 8.96 11.31 -27.70
C ALA A 320 7.63 11.63 -26.99
N PRO A 321 6.72 12.37 -27.65
CA PRO A 321 5.41 12.69 -27.10
C PRO A 321 4.44 11.52 -27.29
N VAL A 322 4.51 10.53 -26.41
CA VAL A 322 3.64 9.34 -26.41
C VAL A 322 2.77 9.25 -25.16
N ASP A 323 1.77 8.37 -25.15
CA ASP A 323 0.93 8.19 -23.97
C ASP A 323 1.63 7.36 -22.89
N LEU A 324 2.26 6.25 -23.27
CA LEU A 324 2.87 5.28 -22.35
C LEU A 324 4.32 4.96 -22.73
N ILE A 325 5.22 5.00 -21.75
CA ILE A 325 6.45 4.20 -21.80
C ILE A 325 6.25 2.97 -20.92
N TRP A 326 6.35 1.78 -21.52
CA TRP A 326 6.28 0.51 -20.80
C TRP A 326 7.68 -0.06 -20.63
N ASN A 327 8.18 -0.05 -19.39
CA ASN A 327 9.46 -0.69 -19.08
C ASN A 327 9.26 -2.12 -18.60
N GLY A 328 9.47 -3.09 -19.50
CA GLY A 328 9.52 -4.52 -19.18
C GLY A 328 10.91 -5.13 -19.25
N GLY A 329 11.95 -4.29 -19.42
CA GLY A 329 13.33 -4.68 -19.66
C GLY A 329 14.24 -4.49 -18.44
N ILE A 330 15.55 -4.64 -18.68
CA ILE A 330 16.60 -4.43 -17.68
C ILE A 330 17.43 -3.22 -18.12
N GLY A 331 17.60 -2.26 -17.22
CA GLY A 331 18.44 -1.08 -17.42
C GLY A 331 17.79 0.18 -16.86
N THR A 332 18.61 1.20 -16.64
CA THR A 332 18.18 2.52 -16.16
C THR A 332 18.28 3.55 -17.27
N TYR A 333 17.12 3.93 -17.80
CA TYR A 333 16.95 4.76 -19.00
C TYR A 333 16.67 6.23 -18.69
N ILE A 334 16.20 6.53 -17.48
CA ILE A 334 15.85 7.88 -17.04
C ILE A 334 16.52 8.17 -15.70
N LYS A 335 17.16 9.34 -15.57
CA LYS A 335 17.74 9.85 -14.32
C LYS A 335 17.26 11.26 -14.00
N GLY A 336 17.60 11.78 -12.83
CA GLY A 336 17.45 13.21 -12.54
C GLY A 336 18.52 14.04 -13.25
N SER A 337 18.19 15.27 -13.63
CA SER A 337 19.16 16.21 -14.21
C SER A 337 20.36 16.53 -13.29
N SER A 338 20.20 16.36 -11.98
CA SER A 338 21.26 16.53 -10.98
C SER A 338 22.23 15.36 -10.85
N GLU A 339 21.90 14.19 -11.44
CA GLU A 339 22.75 12.99 -11.39
C GLU A 339 23.69 12.94 -12.59
N ALA A 340 24.96 12.56 -12.41
CA ALA A 340 25.81 12.23 -13.55
C ALA A 340 25.46 10.84 -14.10
N HIS A 341 25.69 10.60 -15.39
CA HIS A 341 25.42 9.28 -15.98
C HIS A 341 26.22 8.16 -15.28
N ALA A 342 27.50 8.44 -14.98
CA ALA A 342 28.40 7.49 -14.32
C ALA A 342 27.94 7.05 -12.92
N ASP A 343 27.18 7.89 -12.21
CA ASP A 343 26.72 7.64 -10.84
C ASP A 343 25.53 6.67 -10.77
N VAL A 344 24.84 6.44 -11.89
CA VAL A 344 23.64 5.58 -11.96
C VAL A 344 23.99 4.09 -11.84
N GLY A 345 25.23 3.70 -12.17
CA GLY A 345 25.69 2.32 -12.08
C GLY A 345 25.29 1.41 -13.26
N ASP A 346 24.80 1.98 -14.36
CA ASP A 346 24.43 1.27 -15.59
C ASP A 346 25.14 1.85 -16.82
N LYS A 347 26.43 1.51 -16.96
CA LYS A 347 27.28 2.06 -18.02
C LYS A 347 26.78 1.75 -19.44
N ALA A 348 26.07 0.64 -19.63
CA ALA A 348 25.57 0.21 -20.94
C ALA A 348 24.54 1.19 -21.52
N ASN A 349 23.83 1.91 -20.66
CA ASN A 349 22.80 2.86 -21.05
C ASN A 349 23.22 4.33 -20.91
N ASP A 350 24.47 4.63 -20.51
CA ASP A 350 24.94 6.01 -20.30
C ASP A 350 24.70 6.91 -21.51
N GLY A 351 25.04 6.43 -22.71
CA GLY A 351 24.92 7.21 -23.95
C GLY A 351 23.50 7.43 -24.46
N LEU A 352 22.51 6.65 -23.99
CA LEU A 352 21.12 6.75 -24.41
C LEU A 352 20.19 7.32 -23.33
N ARG A 353 20.61 7.35 -22.07
CA ARG A 353 19.82 7.79 -20.91
C ARG A 353 19.40 9.26 -21.03
N VAL A 354 18.21 9.56 -20.54
CA VAL A 354 17.62 10.92 -20.54
C VAL A 354 17.37 11.42 -19.12
N ASN A 355 17.11 12.72 -18.98
CA ASN A 355 16.65 13.29 -17.71
C ASN A 355 15.13 13.22 -17.59
N GLY A 356 14.61 13.12 -16.37
CA GLY A 356 13.18 13.02 -16.09
C GLY A 356 12.38 14.22 -16.61
N ASN A 357 12.97 15.42 -16.58
CA ASN A 357 12.36 16.63 -17.14
C ASN A 357 12.32 16.68 -18.68
N GLU A 358 13.02 15.78 -19.37
CA GLU A 358 13.00 15.68 -20.83
C GLU A 358 11.96 14.67 -21.35
N VAL A 359 11.40 13.85 -20.45
CA VAL A 359 10.42 12.82 -20.82
C VAL A 359 9.06 13.47 -21.02
N ARG A 360 8.46 13.24 -22.20
CA ARG A 360 7.16 13.78 -22.60
C ARG A 360 6.04 12.75 -22.59
N ALA A 361 6.33 11.51 -22.19
CA ALA A 361 5.31 10.49 -22.02
C ALA A 361 4.30 10.91 -20.93
N ARG A 362 3.01 10.61 -21.10
CA ARG A 362 1.99 10.92 -20.07
C ARG A 362 2.09 9.98 -18.86
N VAL A 363 2.36 8.70 -19.12
CA VAL A 363 2.46 7.64 -18.11
C VAL A 363 3.74 6.83 -18.34
N ILE A 364 4.40 6.43 -17.24
CA ILE A 364 5.44 5.39 -17.25
C ILE A 364 5.01 4.26 -16.32
N GLY A 365 4.90 3.05 -16.87
CA GLY A 365 4.71 1.82 -16.09
C GLY A 365 6.01 1.03 -15.98
N GLU A 366 6.45 0.72 -14.76
CA GLU A 366 7.68 -0.02 -14.50
C GLU A 366 7.40 -1.46 -14.06
N GLY A 367 7.21 -2.35 -15.05
CA GLY A 367 7.18 -3.78 -14.78
C GLY A 367 8.57 -4.36 -14.45
N GLY A 368 9.62 -3.84 -15.08
CA GLY A 368 11.01 -4.14 -14.76
C GLY A 368 11.49 -3.42 -13.50
N ASN A 369 12.69 -3.79 -13.01
CA ASN A 369 13.31 -3.06 -11.90
C ASN A 369 14.21 -1.93 -12.44
N LEU A 370 14.21 -0.80 -11.76
CA LEU A 370 15.13 0.33 -11.95
C LEU A 370 15.18 0.90 -13.37
N GLY A 371 14.03 0.97 -14.06
CA GLY A 371 13.90 1.70 -15.33
C GLY A 371 14.29 3.17 -15.22
N MET A 372 14.02 3.72 -14.04
CA MET A 372 14.32 5.09 -13.66
C MET A 372 15.13 5.12 -12.35
N THR A 373 15.99 6.12 -12.18
CA THR A 373 16.47 6.47 -10.83
C THR A 373 15.34 7.10 -10.03
N GLN A 374 15.44 7.10 -8.70
CA GLN A 374 14.43 7.73 -7.85
C GLN A 374 14.31 9.24 -8.12
N LEU A 375 15.44 9.95 -8.29
CA LEU A 375 15.42 11.37 -8.64
C LEU A 375 14.85 11.61 -10.05
N GLY A 376 15.08 10.70 -11.00
CA GLY A 376 14.45 10.75 -12.32
C GLY A 376 12.93 10.62 -12.27
N ARG A 377 12.41 9.72 -11.43
CA ARG A 377 10.96 9.59 -11.20
C ARG A 377 10.37 10.87 -10.60
N ILE A 378 11.02 11.42 -9.58
CA ILE A 378 10.58 12.65 -8.92
C ILE A 378 10.56 13.81 -9.90
N GLU A 379 11.63 13.98 -10.69
CA GLU A 379 11.73 15.03 -11.70
C GLU A 379 10.66 14.90 -12.79
N TYR A 380 10.45 13.69 -13.31
CA TYR A 380 9.39 13.38 -14.28
C TYR A 380 8.00 13.70 -13.73
N CYS A 381 7.68 13.27 -12.50
CA CYS A 381 6.39 13.55 -11.88
C CYS A 381 6.18 15.04 -11.58
N ARG A 382 7.24 15.78 -11.22
CA ARG A 382 7.17 17.25 -11.06
C ARG A 382 6.92 17.97 -12.39
N ASN A 383 7.26 17.35 -13.51
CA ASN A 383 6.99 17.86 -14.85
C ASN A 383 5.62 17.43 -15.42
N GLY A 384 4.74 16.85 -14.58
CA GLY A 384 3.37 16.47 -14.96
C GLY A 384 3.19 15.02 -15.41
N GLY A 385 4.26 14.22 -15.39
CA GLY A 385 4.21 12.79 -15.69
C GLY A 385 3.58 11.95 -14.57
N ALA A 386 2.96 10.82 -14.92
CA ALA A 386 2.40 9.89 -13.95
C ALA A 386 3.22 8.59 -13.87
N SER A 387 3.78 8.31 -12.70
CA SER A 387 4.49 7.06 -12.41
C SER A 387 4.52 6.82 -10.90
N ASN A 388 4.59 5.56 -10.47
CA ASN A 388 4.97 5.20 -9.11
C ASN A 388 6.45 4.79 -9.08
N THR A 389 6.89 4.13 -8.01
CA THR A 389 8.16 3.40 -8.01
C THR A 389 7.96 1.98 -8.53
N ASP A 390 9.00 1.41 -9.14
CA ASP A 390 9.02 0.03 -9.62
C ASP A 390 8.58 -0.99 -8.56
N PHE A 391 9.00 -0.82 -7.31
CA PHE A 391 8.63 -1.72 -6.21
C PHE A 391 7.14 -1.68 -5.83
N ILE A 392 6.38 -0.68 -6.27
CA ILE A 392 4.92 -0.66 -6.19
C ILE A 392 4.32 -1.38 -7.40
N ASP A 393 4.77 -1.01 -8.60
CA ASP A 393 4.22 -1.53 -9.85
C ASP A 393 4.47 -3.05 -9.98
N ASN A 394 5.71 -3.49 -9.80
CA ASN A 394 6.12 -4.89 -9.98
C ASN A 394 6.01 -5.76 -8.72
N ALA A 395 5.25 -5.30 -7.70
CA ALA A 395 5.05 -6.02 -6.45
C ALA A 395 4.34 -7.37 -6.63
N GLY A 396 3.58 -7.56 -7.72
CA GLY A 396 2.79 -8.78 -7.95
C GLY A 396 3.62 -10.07 -7.88
N GLY A 397 4.85 -10.05 -8.40
CA GLY A 397 5.75 -11.19 -8.33
C GLY A 397 6.22 -11.53 -6.91
N VAL A 398 6.48 -10.52 -6.07
CA VAL A 398 6.91 -10.79 -4.70
C VAL A 398 5.74 -11.29 -3.84
N SER A 399 4.55 -10.69 -4.02
CA SER A 399 3.31 -11.08 -3.33
C SER A 399 2.85 -12.49 -3.70
N CYS A 400 2.86 -12.86 -4.99
CA CYS A 400 2.49 -14.21 -5.44
C CYS A 400 3.35 -15.28 -4.76
N SER A 401 4.65 -15.00 -4.65
CA SER A 401 5.53 -15.96 -4.03
C SER A 401 5.47 -15.97 -2.50
N ASP A 402 5.07 -14.88 -1.84
CA ASP A 402 4.75 -14.92 -0.41
C ASP A 402 3.55 -15.83 -0.14
N GLN A 403 2.51 -15.72 -0.98
CA GLN A 403 1.36 -16.61 -0.97
C GLN A 403 1.78 -18.07 -1.20
N GLU A 404 2.63 -18.35 -2.19
CA GLU A 404 3.16 -19.69 -2.45
C GLU A 404 3.83 -20.30 -1.21
N VAL A 405 4.71 -19.55 -0.56
CA VAL A 405 5.48 -20.02 0.60
C VAL A 405 4.54 -20.29 1.78
N ASN A 406 3.62 -19.38 2.09
CA ASN A 406 2.67 -19.56 3.20
C ASN A 406 1.72 -20.74 2.96
N ILE A 407 1.23 -20.92 1.73
CA ILE A 407 0.39 -22.07 1.38
C ILE A 407 1.21 -23.37 1.52
N LYS A 408 2.45 -23.41 1.02
CA LYS A 408 3.30 -24.60 1.13
C LYS A 408 3.65 -24.94 2.57
N ILE A 409 3.92 -23.96 3.44
CA ILE A 409 4.16 -24.18 4.88
C ILE A 409 2.96 -24.92 5.48
N LEU A 410 1.73 -24.44 5.22
CA LEU A 410 0.52 -25.08 5.70
C LEU A 410 0.37 -26.51 5.16
N LEU A 411 0.47 -26.67 3.84
CA LEU A 411 0.22 -27.97 3.20
C LEU A 411 1.30 -29.00 3.56
N ASN A 412 2.55 -28.58 3.73
CA ASN A 412 3.62 -29.47 4.19
C ASN A 412 3.36 -29.98 5.61
N GLN A 413 2.77 -29.16 6.48
CA GLN A 413 2.34 -29.59 7.81
C GLN A 413 1.24 -30.65 7.73
N LEU A 414 0.23 -30.47 6.86
CA LEU A 414 -0.84 -31.47 6.67
C LEU A 414 -0.29 -32.80 6.13
N VAL A 415 0.67 -32.74 5.20
CA VAL A 415 1.34 -33.94 4.67
C VAL A 415 2.16 -34.63 5.77
N ALA A 416 2.91 -33.86 6.57
CA ALA A 416 3.71 -34.41 7.67
C ALA A 416 2.84 -35.10 8.74
N ASN A 417 1.64 -34.56 8.99
CA ASN A 417 0.65 -35.16 9.91
C ASN A 417 -0.08 -36.38 9.33
N GLY A 418 0.10 -36.69 8.04
CA GLY A 418 -0.62 -37.77 7.35
C GLY A 418 -2.07 -37.43 7.00
N GLU A 419 -2.47 -36.16 7.09
CA GLU A 419 -3.82 -35.67 6.79
C GLU A 419 -4.04 -35.46 5.27
N MET A 420 -2.97 -35.36 4.49
CA MET A 420 -3.01 -35.14 3.03
C MET A 420 -1.86 -35.88 2.33
N GLY A 421 -2.12 -36.41 1.13
CA GLY A 421 -1.09 -36.98 0.26
C GLY A 421 -0.39 -35.93 -0.61
N ILE A 422 0.87 -36.19 -1.02
CA ILE A 422 1.66 -35.26 -1.86
C ILE A 422 0.99 -34.94 -3.20
N GLU A 423 0.36 -35.94 -3.85
CA GLU A 423 -0.35 -35.72 -5.12
C GLU A 423 -1.56 -34.80 -4.95
N GLN A 424 -2.36 -35.03 -3.90
CA GLN A 424 -3.49 -34.18 -3.54
C GLN A 424 -3.03 -32.75 -3.23
N ARG A 425 -1.93 -32.61 -2.49
CA ARG A 425 -1.31 -31.32 -2.16
C ARG A 425 -0.92 -30.54 -3.41
N ASN A 426 -0.29 -31.21 -4.38
CA ASN A 426 0.14 -30.56 -5.62
C ASN A 426 -1.03 -30.19 -6.53
N SER A 427 -2.08 -31.03 -6.60
CA SER A 427 -3.31 -30.68 -7.31
C SER A 427 -3.96 -29.44 -6.71
N LEU A 428 -4.08 -29.39 -5.38
CA LEU A 428 -4.70 -28.25 -4.69
C LEU A 428 -3.94 -26.94 -4.93
N LEU A 429 -2.59 -26.96 -4.97
CA LEU A 429 -1.79 -25.79 -5.32
C LEU A 429 -2.17 -25.23 -6.70
N VAL A 430 -2.26 -26.10 -7.71
CA VAL A 430 -2.63 -25.74 -9.08
C VAL A 430 -4.06 -25.20 -9.13
N ASP A 431 -5.00 -25.85 -8.45
CA ASP A 431 -6.42 -25.47 -8.41
C ASP A 431 -6.65 -24.08 -7.78
N MET A 432 -5.72 -23.58 -6.96
CA MET A 432 -5.79 -22.26 -6.33
C MET A 432 -5.15 -21.12 -7.13
N THR A 433 -4.57 -21.40 -8.31
CA THR A 433 -3.79 -20.42 -9.10
C THR A 433 -4.52 -19.09 -9.34
N ASP A 434 -5.78 -19.14 -9.79
CA ASP A 434 -6.56 -17.93 -10.08
C ASP A 434 -6.92 -17.16 -8.82
N ALA A 435 -7.29 -17.85 -7.74
CA ALA A 435 -7.60 -17.22 -6.45
C ALA A 435 -6.37 -16.51 -5.86
N VAL A 436 -5.17 -17.11 -5.97
CA VAL A 436 -3.93 -16.45 -5.57
C VAL A 436 -3.66 -15.22 -6.44
N ALA A 437 -3.88 -15.31 -7.76
CA ALA A 437 -3.74 -14.16 -8.64
C ALA A 437 -4.69 -13.02 -8.25
N GLU A 438 -5.93 -13.31 -7.91
CA GLU A 438 -6.92 -12.31 -7.46
C GLU A 438 -6.48 -11.62 -6.16
N LEU A 439 -6.03 -12.36 -5.14
CA LEU A 439 -5.53 -11.79 -3.88
C LEU A 439 -4.34 -10.84 -4.13
N VAL A 440 -3.40 -11.26 -4.97
CA VAL A 440 -2.22 -10.46 -5.32
C VAL A 440 -2.62 -9.18 -6.04
N LEU A 441 -3.47 -9.28 -7.06
CA LEU A 441 -3.90 -8.13 -7.86
C LEU A 441 -4.78 -7.16 -7.07
N HIS A 442 -5.62 -7.67 -6.16
CA HIS A 442 -6.37 -6.83 -5.24
C HIS A 442 -5.43 -6.00 -4.34
N SER A 443 -4.35 -6.61 -3.83
CA SER A 443 -3.33 -5.87 -3.07
C SER A 443 -2.63 -4.80 -3.92
N ASN A 444 -2.27 -5.10 -5.18
CA ASN A 444 -1.72 -4.09 -6.11
C ASN A 444 -2.68 -2.92 -6.32
N TYR A 445 -3.97 -3.21 -6.52
CA TYR A 445 -5.00 -2.18 -6.66
C TYR A 445 -5.07 -1.27 -5.43
N LYS A 446 -5.18 -1.84 -4.23
CA LYS A 446 -5.28 -1.09 -2.97
C LYS A 446 -4.04 -0.22 -2.70
N GLN A 447 -2.85 -0.70 -3.06
CA GLN A 447 -1.62 0.08 -2.88
C GLN A 447 -1.55 1.32 -3.79
N THR A 448 -1.88 1.16 -5.07
CA THR A 448 -1.90 2.29 -6.00
C THR A 448 -2.99 3.31 -5.61
N GLN A 449 -4.10 2.83 -5.06
CA GLN A 449 -5.17 3.65 -4.50
C GLN A 449 -4.73 4.46 -3.29
N ALA A 450 -4.00 3.83 -2.35
CA ALA A 450 -3.46 4.48 -1.18
C ALA A 450 -2.55 5.66 -1.57
N ILE A 451 -1.70 5.48 -2.58
CA ILE A 451 -0.82 6.55 -3.10
C ILE A 451 -1.65 7.68 -3.72
N SER A 452 -2.71 7.38 -4.47
CA SER A 452 -3.57 8.41 -5.06
C SER A 452 -4.37 9.19 -4.01
N LEU A 453 -4.88 8.53 -2.97
CA LEU A 453 -5.50 9.18 -1.82
C LEU A 453 -4.50 10.12 -1.15
N ALA A 454 -3.30 9.61 -0.82
CA ALA A 454 -2.21 10.39 -0.23
C ALA A 454 -1.80 11.59 -1.10
N GLN A 455 -1.72 11.41 -2.43
CA GLN A 455 -1.34 12.45 -3.37
C GLN A 455 -2.40 13.56 -3.44
N SER A 456 -3.68 13.23 -3.43
CA SER A 456 -4.76 14.22 -3.56
C SER A 456 -4.82 15.22 -2.40
N GLN A 457 -4.28 14.87 -1.24
CA GLN A 457 -4.19 15.73 -0.05
C GLN A 457 -2.75 16.10 0.33
N THR A 458 -1.76 15.81 -0.54
CA THR A 458 -0.33 15.92 -0.19
C THR A 458 0.10 17.33 0.23
N ALA A 459 -0.38 18.35 -0.49
CA ALA A 459 -0.07 19.75 -0.17
C ALA A 459 -0.67 20.19 1.18
N GLN A 460 -1.86 19.71 1.51
CA GLN A 460 -2.55 20.02 2.77
C GLN A 460 -1.88 19.33 3.97
N ASN A 461 -1.35 18.12 3.74
CA ASN A 461 -0.77 17.26 4.78
C ASN A 461 0.77 17.33 4.86
N MET A 462 1.40 18.28 4.16
CA MET A 462 2.86 18.37 4.02
C MET A 462 3.60 18.46 5.37
N LEU A 463 3.02 19.19 6.33
CA LEU A 463 3.55 19.29 7.70
C LEU A 463 3.58 17.93 8.42
N GLU A 464 2.56 17.11 8.19
CA GLU A 464 2.42 15.79 8.82
C GLU A 464 3.38 14.77 8.19
N TYR A 465 3.59 14.83 6.87
CA TYR A 465 4.64 14.06 6.21
C TYR A 465 6.03 14.45 6.70
N ARG A 466 6.32 15.76 6.81
CA ARG A 466 7.59 16.24 7.37
C ARG A 466 7.85 15.67 8.77
N ARG A 467 6.83 15.67 9.64
CA ARG A 467 6.95 15.08 10.99
C ARG A 467 7.18 13.58 10.95
N PHE A 468 6.48 12.87 10.08
CA PHE A 468 6.68 11.43 9.90
C PHE A 468 8.12 11.12 9.48
N ILE A 469 8.65 11.83 8.47
CA ILE A 469 10.03 11.68 7.99
C ILE A 469 11.02 11.96 9.13
N ASN A 470 10.89 13.12 9.80
CA ASN A 470 11.74 13.51 10.94
C ASN A 470 11.76 12.44 12.04
N ALA A 471 10.59 11.88 12.36
CA ALA A 471 10.51 10.90 13.42
C ALA A 471 11.14 9.55 13.02
N MET A 472 10.92 9.09 11.80
CA MET A 472 11.55 7.86 11.29
C MET A 472 13.07 7.98 11.19
N GLU A 473 13.57 9.17 10.86
CA GLU A 473 14.99 9.49 10.85
C GLU A 473 15.58 9.52 12.26
N SER A 474 14.89 10.18 13.20
CA SER A 474 15.31 10.24 14.61
C SER A 474 15.36 8.86 15.29
N SER A 475 14.51 7.91 14.84
CA SER A 475 14.53 6.53 15.32
C SER A 475 15.55 5.64 14.58
N GLY A 476 16.33 6.20 13.64
CA GLY A 476 17.33 5.46 12.85
C GLY A 476 16.73 4.50 11.82
N LYS A 477 15.41 4.57 11.57
CA LYS A 477 14.70 3.67 10.65
C LYS A 477 14.73 4.15 9.21
N LEU A 478 14.79 5.47 9.00
CA LEU A 478 14.83 6.11 7.69
C LEU A 478 16.11 6.93 7.56
N ASN A 479 16.70 6.91 6.38
CA ASN A 479 17.76 7.84 5.99
C ASN A 479 17.32 8.58 4.73
N ARG A 480 17.07 9.89 4.85
CA ARG A 480 16.53 10.71 3.75
C ARG A 480 17.42 10.71 2.52
N GLN A 481 18.73 10.83 2.73
CA GLN A 481 19.72 10.85 1.65
C GLN A 481 19.71 9.53 0.87
N LEU A 482 19.61 8.39 1.56
CA LEU A 482 19.52 7.10 0.92
C LEU A 482 18.21 6.95 0.13
N GLU A 483 17.09 7.45 0.64
CA GLU A 483 15.79 7.34 -0.01
C GLU A 483 15.45 8.48 -0.98
N PHE A 484 16.38 9.43 -1.15
CA PHE A 484 16.21 10.62 -1.97
C PHE A 484 14.98 11.46 -1.57
N LEU A 485 14.68 11.49 -0.27
CA LEU A 485 13.62 12.33 0.29
C LEU A 485 14.14 13.75 0.53
N PRO A 486 13.30 14.78 0.32
CA PRO A 486 13.71 16.17 0.47
C PRO A 486 14.00 16.56 1.92
N GLU A 487 14.97 17.47 2.09
CA GLU A 487 15.27 18.07 3.39
C GLU A 487 14.20 19.07 3.84
N ASP A 488 14.23 19.44 5.13
CA ASP A 488 13.22 20.31 5.75
C ASP A 488 13.08 21.66 5.02
N ASP A 489 14.18 22.25 4.55
CA ASP A 489 14.17 23.51 3.78
C ASP A 489 13.51 23.34 2.41
N GLN A 490 13.75 22.21 1.74
CA GLN A 490 13.13 21.90 0.45
C GLN A 490 11.62 21.63 0.62
N LEU A 491 11.23 20.93 1.69
CA LEU A 491 9.83 20.71 2.04
C LEU A 491 9.10 22.05 2.33
N ALA A 492 9.75 22.95 3.05
CA ALA A 492 9.23 24.30 3.31
C ALA A 492 9.08 25.13 2.04
N GLU A 493 10.08 25.11 1.15
CA GLU A 493 10.00 25.79 -0.14
C GLU A 493 8.83 25.27 -0.98
N ARG A 494 8.67 23.94 -1.09
CA ARG A 494 7.54 23.33 -1.80
C ARG A 494 6.19 23.74 -1.21
N THR A 495 6.08 23.74 0.11
CA THR A 495 4.86 24.14 0.83
C THR A 495 4.48 25.59 0.50
N SER A 496 5.46 26.50 0.45
CA SER A 496 5.23 27.91 0.10
C SER A 496 4.70 28.11 -1.32
N LYS A 497 4.96 27.15 -2.22
CA LYS A 497 4.49 27.12 -3.61
C LYS A 497 3.20 26.31 -3.78
N GLY A 498 2.59 25.83 -2.70
CA GLY A 498 1.41 24.94 -2.75
C GLY A 498 1.72 23.54 -3.30
N GLN A 499 2.99 23.12 -3.32
CA GLN A 499 3.44 21.83 -3.82
C GLN A 499 3.64 20.86 -2.66
N GLY A 500 3.24 19.60 -2.82
CA GLY A 500 3.55 18.54 -1.86
C GLY A 500 4.52 17.50 -2.42
N LEU A 501 4.54 16.33 -1.79
CA LEU A 501 5.32 15.17 -2.24
C LEU A 501 4.70 14.55 -3.49
N THR A 502 5.57 14.08 -4.39
CA THR A 502 5.23 13.32 -5.60
C THR A 502 4.87 11.87 -5.29
N ARG A 503 4.26 11.15 -6.25
CA ARG A 503 3.90 9.73 -6.06
C ARG A 503 5.12 8.84 -5.73
N PRO A 504 6.29 8.99 -6.37
CA PRO A 504 7.46 8.19 -6.01
C PRO A 504 7.97 8.46 -4.58
N GLU A 505 7.85 9.70 -4.09
CA GLU A 505 8.18 10.03 -2.68
C GLU A 505 7.15 9.41 -1.72
N LEU A 506 5.85 9.49 -2.05
CA LEU A 506 4.78 8.88 -1.25
C LEU A 506 4.86 7.36 -1.22
N ALA A 507 5.25 6.71 -2.31
CA ALA A 507 5.45 5.26 -2.39
C ALA A 507 6.48 4.78 -1.36
N VAL A 508 7.60 5.51 -1.23
CA VAL A 508 8.60 5.25 -0.17
C VAL A 508 7.96 5.38 1.21
N LEU A 509 7.29 6.50 1.49
CA LEU A 509 6.70 6.72 2.82
C LEU A 509 5.63 5.68 3.19
N VAL A 510 4.83 5.22 2.23
CA VAL A 510 3.86 4.13 2.42
C VAL A 510 4.57 2.83 2.81
N SER A 511 5.64 2.45 2.11
CA SER A 511 6.43 1.25 2.44
C SER A 511 7.06 1.34 3.83
N TYR A 512 7.60 2.50 4.20
CA TYR A 512 8.18 2.72 5.53
C TYR A 512 7.12 2.71 6.64
N ALA A 513 5.95 3.30 6.42
CA ALA A 513 4.85 3.29 7.39
C ALA A 513 4.32 1.88 7.65
N LYS A 514 4.15 1.06 6.60
CA LYS A 514 3.77 -0.35 6.74
C LYS A 514 4.82 -1.13 7.52
N SER A 515 6.09 -0.99 7.14
CA SER A 515 7.18 -1.73 7.79
C SER A 515 7.33 -1.35 9.27
N ASP A 516 7.23 -0.06 9.60
CA ASP A 516 7.25 0.43 10.98
C ASP A 516 6.08 -0.13 11.79
N LEU A 517 4.86 -0.09 11.23
CA LEU A 517 3.68 -0.62 11.91
C LEU A 517 3.81 -2.12 12.16
N LYS A 518 4.24 -2.91 11.16
CA LYS A 518 4.44 -4.37 11.32
C LYS A 518 5.41 -4.68 12.46
N GLU A 519 6.57 -4.01 12.50
CA GLU A 519 7.58 -4.20 13.54
C GLU A 519 7.02 -3.87 14.94
N ARG A 520 6.25 -2.79 15.06
CA ARG A 520 5.67 -2.33 16.33
C ARG A 520 4.52 -3.20 16.83
N LEU A 521 3.91 -4.00 15.96
CA LEU A 521 2.80 -4.89 16.28
C LEU A 521 3.23 -6.29 16.72
N VAL A 522 4.47 -6.72 16.47
CA VAL A 522 4.94 -8.11 16.77
C VAL A 522 4.60 -8.53 18.20
N GLY A 523 4.76 -7.63 19.19
CA GLY A 523 4.47 -7.89 20.61
C GLY A 523 3.11 -7.37 21.12
N ALA A 524 2.22 -6.89 20.26
CA ALA A 524 0.96 -6.27 20.68
C ALA A 524 -0.07 -7.32 21.19
N PRO A 525 -0.53 -7.25 22.45
CA PRO A 525 -1.48 -8.22 22.99
C PRO A 525 -2.86 -8.16 22.32
N GLU A 526 -3.23 -7.03 21.72
CA GLU A 526 -4.51 -6.84 21.04
C GLU A 526 -4.69 -7.79 19.83
N LEU A 527 -3.59 -8.35 19.30
CA LEU A 527 -3.61 -9.30 18.19
C LEU A 527 -4.10 -10.71 18.56
N ASP A 528 -4.22 -11.00 19.87
CA ASP A 528 -4.71 -12.29 20.35
C ASP A 528 -6.25 -12.34 20.41
N ASP A 529 -6.93 -11.25 20.03
CA ASP A 529 -8.38 -11.19 19.88
C ASP A 529 -8.88 -12.13 18.76
N ALA A 530 -9.86 -12.98 19.08
CA ALA A 530 -10.42 -13.96 18.15
C ALA A 530 -11.05 -13.32 16.90
N TRP A 531 -11.52 -12.07 16.99
CA TRP A 531 -12.09 -11.34 15.85
C TRP A 531 -11.06 -11.11 14.74
N LEU A 532 -9.80 -10.89 15.11
CA LEU A 532 -8.70 -10.61 14.18
C LEU A 532 -8.22 -11.86 13.44
N GLU A 533 -8.69 -13.05 13.82
CA GLU A 533 -8.42 -14.27 13.07
C GLU A 533 -9.07 -14.26 11.67
N ARG A 534 -10.09 -13.41 11.46
CA ARG A 534 -10.68 -13.25 10.12
C ARG A 534 -9.67 -12.77 9.08
N GLU A 535 -8.75 -11.89 9.49
CA GLU A 535 -7.67 -11.36 8.65
C GLU A 535 -6.75 -12.48 8.14
N LEU A 536 -6.55 -13.52 8.94
CA LEU A 536 -5.81 -14.70 8.53
C LEU A 536 -6.53 -15.40 7.38
N PHE A 537 -7.84 -15.60 7.49
CA PHE A 537 -8.61 -16.30 6.46
C PHE A 537 -8.71 -15.50 5.16
N GLU A 538 -8.79 -14.17 5.24
CA GLU A 538 -8.78 -13.29 4.08
C GLU A 538 -7.42 -13.29 3.34
N ALA A 539 -6.34 -13.66 4.03
CA ALA A 539 -5.02 -13.77 3.42
C ALA A 539 -4.83 -14.98 2.50
N PHE A 540 -5.74 -15.98 2.55
CA PHE A 540 -5.60 -17.25 1.82
C PHE A 540 -6.74 -17.50 0.83
N PRO A 541 -6.52 -18.34 -0.20
CA PRO A 541 -7.57 -18.70 -1.16
C PRO A 541 -8.81 -19.31 -0.48
N PRO A 542 -10.05 -18.97 -0.92
CA PRO A 542 -11.28 -19.49 -0.34
C PRO A 542 -11.35 -21.02 -0.27
N GLN A 543 -10.74 -21.71 -1.24
CA GLN A 543 -10.64 -23.17 -1.30
C GLN A 543 -9.94 -23.73 -0.06
N LEU A 544 -8.82 -23.10 0.34
CA LEU A 544 -8.03 -23.50 1.51
C LEU A 544 -8.78 -23.18 2.80
N VAL A 545 -9.40 -21.99 2.85
CA VAL A 545 -10.21 -21.55 4.00
C VAL A 545 -11.40 -22.47 4.22
N ALA A 546 -12.08 -22.95 3.18
CA ALA A 546 -13.24 -23.82 3.33
C ALA A 546 -12.89 -25.20 3.91
N GLY A 547 -11.73 -25.76 3.55
CA GLY A 547 -11.32 -27.11 3.95
C GLY A 547 -10.40 -27.20 5.18
N HIS A 548 -9.66 -26.13 5.50
CA HIS A 548 -8.50 -26.20 6.41
C HIS A 548 -8.42 -25.05 7.42
N ARG A 549 -9.56 -24.52 7.92
CA ARG A 549 -9.58 -23.42 8.92
C ARG A 549 -8.77 -23.72 10.18
N GLU A 550 -8.88 -24.93 10.73
CA GLU A 550 -8.15 -25.31 11.94
C GLU A 550 -6.64 -25.33 11.71
N ALA A 551 -6.20 -25.88 10.57
CA ALA A 551 -4.80 -25.87 10.19
C ALA A 551 -4.27 -24.44 9.99
N LEU A 552 -5.06 -23.57 9.36
CA LEU A 552 -4.74 -22.14 9.21
C LEU A 552 -4.60 -21.46 10.57
N SER A 553 -5.51 -21.72 11.51
CA SER A 553 -5.46 -21.17 12.87
C SER A 553 -4.21 -21.63 13.65
N ASN A 554 -3.60 -22.74 13.23
CA ASN A 554 -2.34 -23.26 13.76
C ASN A 554 -1.12 -22.96 12.88
N HIS A 555 -1.27 -22.10 11.86
CA HIS A 555 -0.20 -21.76 10.93
C HIS A 555 0.99 -21.13 11.66
N LYS A 556 2.21 -21.55 11.32
CA LYS A 556 3.44 -21.12 12.02
C LYS A 556 3.70 -19.62 11.95
N LEU A 557 3.23 -18.96 10.89
CA LEU A 557 3.30 -17.50 10.72
C LEU A 557 1.94 -16.81 10.90
N ARG A 558 1.00 -17.43 11.64
CA ARG A 558 -0.36 -16.87 11.82
C ARG A 558 -0.31 -15.40 12.25
N ARG A 559 0.52 -15.09 13.24
CA ARG A 559 0.63 -13.74 13.80
C ARG A 559 1.22 -12.76 12.80
N GLU A 560 2.29 -13.12 12.10
CA GLU A 560 2.94 -12.27 11.11
C GLU A 560 2.02 -12.02 9.89
N ILE A 561 1.21 -13.01 9.49
CA ILE A 561 0.20 -12.86 8.43
C ILE A 561 -0.88 -11.86 8.85
N ILE A 562 -1.47 -12.03 10.04
CA ILE A 562 -2.49 -11.11 10.57
C ILE A 562 -1.94 -9.68 10.65
N ILE A 563 -0.74 -9.51 11.22
CA ILE A 563 -0.05 -8.21 11.30
C ILE A 563 0.12 -7.58 9.92
N THR A 564 0.51 -8.37 8.93
CA THR A 564 0.74 -7.88 7.57
C THR A 564 -0.55 -7.44 6.89
N GLN A 565 -1.64 -8.22 7.01
CA GLN A 565 -2.94 -7.83 6.46
C GLN A 565 -3.45 -6.54 7.10
N LEU A 566 -3.44 -6.48 8.44
CA LEU A 566 -3.90 -5.32 9.19
C LEU A 566 -3.06 -4.06 8.94
N ALA A 567 -1.73 -4.19 8.86
CA ALA A 567 -0.86 -3.05 8.55
C ALA A 567 -1.06 -2.55 7.11
N ASN A 568 -1.27 -3.47 6.16
CA ASN A 568 -1.61 -3.10 4.79
C ASN A 568 -2.95 -2.36 4.74
N ASP A 569 -3.99 -2.91 5.36
CA ASP A 569 -5.34 -2.35 5.39
C ASP A 569 -5.37 -0.94 6.00
N LEU A 570 -4.83 -0.79 7.22
CA LEU A 570 -4.79 0.49 7.91
C LEU A 570 -4.04 1.55 7.09
N ILE A 571 -2.85 1.25 6.57
CA ILE A 571 -2.08 2.24 5.81
C ILE A 571 -2.72 2.52 4.44
N ASN A 572 -3.32 1.52 3.79
CA ASN A 572 -3.95 1.70 2.49
C ASN A 572 -5.18 2.63 2.58
N HIS A 573 -5.98 2.51 3.63
CA HIS A 573 -7.17 3.33 3.83
C HIS A 573 -6.87 4.65 4.56
N MET A 574 -6.11 4.62 5.66
CA MET A 574 -5.96 5.77 6.56
C MET A 574 -4.74 6.64 6.24
N GLY A 575 -3.77 6.10 5.51
CA GLY A 575 -2.57 6.81 5.06
C GLY A 575 -1.41 6.82 6.07
N VAL A 576 -0.25 7.27 5.58
CA VAL A 576 1.07 7.24 6.24
C VAL A 576 1.08 7.86 7.64
N THR A 577 0.37 8.96 7.82
CA THR A 577 0.47 9.79 9.03
C THR A 577 -0.54 9.41 10.12
N PHE A 578 -1.53 8.57 9.80
CA PHE A 578 -2.66 8.28 10.69
C PHE A 578 -2.25 7.74 12.05
N LEU A 579 -1.44 6.68 12.07
CA LEU A 579 -1.00 6.02 13.31
C LEU A 579 -0.38 7.05 14.27
N ARG A 580 0.63 7.78 13.81
CA ARG A 580 1.36 8.76 14.62
C ARG A 580 0.46 9.89 15.12
N GLN A 581 -0.49 10.34 14.31
CA GLN A 581 -1.47 11.34 14.73
C GLN A 581 -2.38 10.81 15.83
N MET A 582 -2.85 9.57 15.73
CA MET A 582 -3.63 8.93 16.79
C MET A 582 -2.81 8.78 18.07
N GLU A 583 -1.55 8.35 17.98
CA GLU A 583 -0.64 8.26 19.15
C GLU A 583 -0.47 9.61 19.85
N GLN A 584 -0.18 10.67 19.08
CA GLN A 584 0.01 12.01 19.63
C GLN A 584 -1.25 12.60 20.26
N SER A 585 -2.41 12.31 19.66
CA SER A 585 -3.68 12.91 20.06
C SER A 585 -4.43 12.13 21.14
N THR A 586 -4.07 10.87 21.39
CA THR A 586 -4.75 9.99 22.37
C THR A 586 -3.81 9.38 23.41
N GLY A 587 -2.51 9.26 23.12
CA GLY A 587 -1.56 8.51 23.94
C GLY A 587 -1.68 6.99 23.83
N ALA A 588 -2.54 6.47 22.95
CA ALA A 588 -2.73 5.03 22.75
C ALA A 588 -1.54 4.39 22.03
N THR A 589 -1.31 3.10 22.32
CA THR A 589 -0.28 2.30 21.65
C THR A 589 -0.70 1.92 20.22
N PRO A 590 0.23 1.50 19.35
CA PRO A 590 -0.11 1.02 18.01
C PRO A 590 -1.13 -0.13 18.00
N GLY A 591 -1.03 -1.07 18.93
CA GLY A 591 -1.99 -2.18 19.08
C GLY A 591 -3.40 -1.70 19.42
N GLN A 592 -3.52 -0.78 20.38
CA GLN A 592 -4.79 -0.16 20.76
C GLN A 592 -5.43 0.62 19.61
N ILE A 593 -4.62 1.39 18.86
CA ILE A 593 -5.09 2.15 17.70
C ILE A 593 -5.58 1.21 16.60
N LEU A 594 -4.84 0.13 16.34
CA LEU A 594 -5.21 -0.86 15.35
C LEU A 594 -6.52 -1.56 15.70
N ALA A 595 -6.67 -2.04 16.95
CA ALA A 595 -7.90 -2.67 17.41
C ALA A 595 -9.10 -1.73 17.30
N ALA A 596 -8.96 -0.48 17.76
CA ALA A 596 -10.01 0.53 17.61
C ALA A 596 -10.33 0.87 16.15
N TYR A 597 -9.33 0.85 15.26
CA TYR A 597 -9.54 1.02 13.82
C TYR A 597 -10.32 -0.16 13.23
N VAL A 598 -10.00 -1.40 13.59
CA VAL A 598 -10.75 -2.58 13.13
C VAL A 598 -12.19 -2.54 13.60
N VAL A 599 -12.44 -2.15 14.86
CA VAL A 599 -13.82 -1.93 15.35
C VAL A 599 -14.53 -0.89 14.49
N ALA A 600 -13.90 0.26 14.24
CA ALA A 600 -14.49 1.31 13.40
C ALA A 600 -14.75 0.83 11.96
N ARG A 601 -13.81 0.11 11.35
CA ARG A 601 -13.92 -0.45 10.01
C ARG A 601 -15.11 -1.40 9.90
N ASP A 602 -15.24 -2.32 10.84
CA ASP A 602 -16.24 -3.38 10.79
C ASP A 602 -17.63 -2.91 11.23
N VAL A 603 -17.71 -2.04 12.24
CA VAL A 603 -18.98 -1.45 12.71
C VAL A 603 -19.66 -0.64 11.60
N PHE A 604 -18.88 0.11 10.83
CA PHE A 604 -19.38 0.92 9.72
C PHE A 604 -19.30 0.24 8.35
N LYS A 605 -18.91 -1.04 8.30
CA LYS A 605 -18.74 -1.83 7.06
C LYS A 605 -17.94 -1.08 5.99
N LEU A 606 -16.83 -0.47 6.39
CA LEU A 606 -16.05 0.40 5.53
C LEU A 606 -15.50 -0.36 4.32
N ASP A 607 -15.13 -1.63 4.46
CA ASP A 607 -14.62 -2.45 3.35
C ASP A 607 -15.67 -2.62 2.24
N GLU A 608 -16.93 -2.83 2.61
CA GLU A 608 -18.04 -2.91 1.66
C GLU A 608 -18.25 -1.57 0.93
N LEU A 609 -18.16 -0.45 1.66
CA LEU A 609 -18.34 0.89 1.11
C LEU A 609 -17.19 1.29 0.18
N PHE A 610 -15.94 1.02 0.57
CA PHE A 610 -14.78 1.22 -0.31
C PHE A 610 -14.92 0.37 -1.57
N ALA A 611 -15.22 -0.93 -1.45
CA ALA A 611 -15.42 -1.82 -2.59
C ALA A 611 -16.59 -1.35 -3.51
N ALA A 612 -17.66 -0.78 -2.94
CA ALA A 612 -18.76 -0.22 -3.72
C ALA A 612 -18.32 1.01 -4.54
N ILE A 613 -17.48 1.89 -3.98
CA ILE A 613 -16.92 3.04 -4.71
C ILE A 613 -15.92 2.59 -5.78
N GLU A 614 -15.09 1.58 -5.50
CA GLU A 614 -14.10 1.02 -6.43
C GLU A 614 -14.74 0.43 -7.69
N LYS A 615 -15.94 -0.15 -7.57
CA LYS A 615 -16.74 -0.62 -8.71
C LYS A 615 -17.20 0.49 -9.65
N LEU A 616 -17.02 1.76 -9.28
CA LEU A 616 -17.35 2.92 -10.12
C LEU A 616 -16.18 3.38 -11.00
N ASP A 617 -15.09 2.61 -11.06
CA ASP A 617 -13.94 2.89 -11.91
C ASP A 617 -14.36 3.18 -13.35
N LEU A 618 -13.93 4.34 -13.88
CA LEU A 618 -14.30 4.87 -15.21
C LEU A 618 -15.79 5.17 -15.41
N LEU A 619 -16.64 4.92 -14.42
CA LEU A 619 -18.05 5.37 -14.39
C LEU A 619 -18.18 6.77 -13.79
N LEU A 620 -17.28 7.13 -12.86
CA LEU A 620 -17.16 8.46 -12.27
C LEU A 620 -15.77 9.05 -12.52
N PRO A 621 -15.64 10.39 -12.55
CA PRO A 621 -14.34 11.04 -12.51
C PRO A 621 -13.51 10.59 -11.31
N ALA A 622 -12.22 10.30 -11.51
CA ALA A 622 -11.35 9.81 -10.45
C ALA A 622 -11.27 10.76 -9.23
N ALA A 623 -11.30 12.07 -9.46
CA ALA A 623 -11.32 13.08 -8.39
C ALA A 623 -12.54 12.93 -7.48
N LEU A 624 -13.73 12.67 -8.05
CA LEU A 624 -14.97 12.48 -7.30
C LEU A 624 -14.93 11.18 -6.50
N GLN A 625 -14.39 10.09 -7.06
CA GLN A 625 -14.21 8.85 -6.30
C GLN A 625 -13.30 9.05 -5.09
N LEU A 626 -12.17 9.76 -5.28
CA LEU A 626 -11.26 10.08 -4.19
C LEU A 626 -11.98 10.92 -3.14
N GLU A 627 -12.82 11.88 -3.52
CA GLU A 627 -13.64 12.65 -2.58
C GLU A 627 -14.54 11.75 -1.72
N LEU A 628 -15.28 10.82 -2.33
CA LEU A 628 -16.12 9.85 -1.62
C LEU A 628 -15.30 9.01 -0.63
N MET A 629 -14.12 8.55 -1.05
CA MET A 629 -13.20 7.78 -0.19
C MET A 629 -12.70 8.61 0.99
N HIS A 630 -12.40 9.89 0.82
CA HIS A 630 -11.99 10.76 1.93
C HIS A 630 -13.09 10.95 2.97
N GLU A 631 -14.37 10.89 2.59
CA GLU A 631 -15.47 10.90 3.56
C GLU A 631 -15.46 9.65 4.44
N LEU A 632 -15.19 8.48 3.86
CA LEU A 632 -15.03 7.23 4.62
C LEU A 632 -13.81 7.30 5.55
N VAL A 633 -12.68 7.84 5.07
CA VAL A 633 -11.47 8.05 5.91
C VAL A 633 -11.76 9.01 7.07
N ARG A 634 -12.56 10.06 6.85
CA ARG A 634 -12.98 10.99 7.91
C ARG A 634 -13.82 10.28 8.97
N LEU A 635 -14.79 9.48 8.56
CA LEU A 635 -15.62 8.66 9.45
C LEU A 635 -14.76 7.68 10.26
N ALA A 636 -13.90 6.91 9.59
CA ALA A 636 -13.00 5.95 10.21
C ALA A 636 -12.09 6.59 11.26
N ARG A 637 -11.51 7.74 10.93
CA ARG A 637 -10.64 8.51 11.84
C ARG A 637 -11.39 8.99 13.08
N GLY A 638 -12.59 9.53 12.88
CA GLY A 638 -13.46 9.92 13.99
C GLY A 638 -13.74 8.72 14.88
N ALA A 639 -14.33 7.67 14.32
CA ALA A 639 -14.77 6.48 15.04
C ALA A 639 -13.62 5.79 15.79
N THR A 640 -12.46 5.62 15.16
CA THR A 640 -11.26 5.06 15.81
C THR A 640 -10.90 5.85 17.07
N ARG A 641 -10.84 7.18 16.95
CA ARG A 641 -10.54 8.06 18.09
C ARG A 641 -11.59 7.95 19.20
N TRP A 642 -12.86 7.81 18.87
CA TRP A 642 -13.93 7.63 19.85
C TRP A 642 -13.78 6.33 20.62
N PHE A 643 -13.54 5.22 19.93
CA PHE A 643 -13.33 3.92 20.59
C PHE A 643 -12.12 3.96 21.55
N ILE A 644 -11.02 4.60 21.13
CA ILE A 644 -9.86 4.80 22.01
C ILE A 644 -10.24 5.60 23.26
N ARG A 645 -11.00 6.69 23.12
CA ARG A 645 -11.34 7.57 24.26
C ARG A 645 -12.39 6.96 25.19
N CYS A 646 -13.39 6.29 24.64
CA CYS A 646 -14.55 5.80 25.39
C CYS A 646 -14.37 4.39 25.95
N ARG A 647 -13.53 3.55 25.33
CA ARG A 647 -13.24 2.19 25.81
C ARG A 647 -11.84 2.08 26.40
N GLY A 648 -10.88 2.83 25.85
CA GLY A 648 -9.50 2.84 26.34
C GLY A 648 -8.85 1.46 26.25
N PRO A 649 -7.96 1.12 27.20
CA PRO A 649 -7.25 -0.16 27.22
C PRO A 649 -8.14 -1.40 27.39
N GLN A 650 -9.43 -1.24 27.72
CA GLN A 650 -10.36 -2.35 27.94
C GLN A 650 -11.08 -2.80 26.66
N LEU A 651 -10.81 -2.15 25.51
CA LEU A 651 -11.44 -2.49 24.25
C LEU A 651 -11.17 -3.96 23.88
N GLN A 652 -12.23 -4.68 23.57
CA GLN A 652 -12.20 -6.02 22.99
C GLN A 652 -12.92 -5.96 21.64
N THR A 653 -12.20 -6.24 20.56
CA THR A 653 -12.67 -6.01 19.19
C THR A 653 -13.95 -6.79 18.91
N ALA A 654 -13.97 -8.08 19.27
CA ALA A 654 -15.14 -8.94 19.07
C ALA A 654 -16.41 -8.40 19.74
N ASP A 655 -16.29 -7.99 21.01
CA ASP A 655 -17.42 -7.52 21.82
C ASP A 655 -17.96 -6.20 21.31
N GLU A 656 -17.07 -5.25 20.99
CA GLU A 656 -17.47 -3.94 20.48
C GLU A 656 -18.15 -4.05 19.11
N VAL A 657 -17.64 -4.89 18.21
CA VAL A 657 -18.27 -5.10 16.89
C VAL A 657 -19.64 -5.77 17.04
N ALA A 658 -19.74 -6.85 17.82
CA ALA A 658 -21.01 -7.52 18.10
C ALA A 658 -22.04 -6.58 18.74
N TYR A 659 -21.57 -5.62 19.53
CA TYR A 659 -22.41 -4.62 20.18
C TYR A 659 -22.86 -3.50 19.24
N PHE A 660 -21.92 -2.83 18.56
CA PHE A 660 -22.20 -1.60 17.81
C PHE A 660 -22.72 -1.87 16.39
N ALA A 661 -22.19 -2.86 15.67
CA ALA A 661 -22.52 -3.08 14.26
C ALA A 661 -24.04 -3.26 14.00
N PRO A 662 -24.79 -4.11 14.72
CA PRO A 662 -26.23 -4.26 14.47
C PRO A 662 -27.04 -3.00 14.83
N ARG A 663 -26.59 -2.24 15.84
CA ARG A 663 -27.26 -0.99 16.27
C ARG A 663 -27.03 0.14 15.28
N ILE A 664 -25.81 0.26 14.77
CA ILE A 664 -25.49 1.21 13.69
C ILE A 664 -26.26 0.84 12.42
N GLN A 665 -26.36 -0.44 12.07
CA GLN A 665 -27.18 -0.87 10.92
C GLN A 665 -28.65 -0.49 11.09
N ALA A 666 -29.26 -0.75 12.25
CA ALA A 666 -30.65 -0.37 12.51
C ALA A 666 -30.86 1.15 12.42
N LEU A 667 -29.94 1.94 12.97
CA LEU A 667 -29.96 3.40 12.87
C LEU A 667 -29.79 3.89 11.43
N ASN A 668 -28.99 3.20 10.62
CA ASN A 668 -28.78 3.52 9.21
C ASN A 668 -30.04 3.22 8.37
N ASP A 669 -30.70 2.10 8.62
CA ASP A 669 -31.93 1.70 7.93
C ASP A 669 -33.09 2.65 8.24
N GLY A 670 -33.14 3.20 9.47
CA GLY A 670 -34.10 4.20 9.92
C GLY A 670 -33.63 5.66 9.78
N PHE A 671 -32.46 5.91 9.18
CA PHE A 671 -31.73 7.19 9.34
C PHE A 671 -32.54 8.42 8.90
N GLU A 672 -33.24 8.34 7.77
CA GLU A 672 -34.06 9.44 7.25
C GLU A 672 -35.23 9.83 8.19
N GLN A 673 -35.69 8.91 9.04
CA GLN A 673 -36.79 9.12 9.99
C GLN A 673 -36.32 9.71 11.31
N VAL A 674 -35.02 9.63 11.58
CA VAL A 674 -34.38 10.09 12.81
C VAL A 674 -33.76 11.48 12.64
N LEU A 675 -33.46 11.90 11.39
CA LEU A 675 -32.98 13.23 11.09
C LEU A 675 -34.11 14.28 11.13
N GLU A 676 -33.93 15.31 11.96
CA GLU A 676 -34.82 16.46 12.05
C GLU A 676 -34.06 17.79 11.89
N GLY A 677 -34.77 18.83 11.48
CA GLY A 677 -34.25 20.20 11.36
C GLY A 677 -33.00 20.35 10.48
N SER A 678 -32.07 21.18 10.92
CA SER A 678 -30.86 21.56 10.16
C SER A 678 -29.93 20.38 9.82
N VAL A 679 -29.97 19.29 10.59
CA VAL A 679 -29.17 18.09 10.33
C VAL A 679 -29.70 17.34 9.11
N ARG A 680 -31.03 17.25 8.97
CA ARG A 680 -31.67 16.67 7.79
C ARG A 680 -31.39 17.48 6.53
N GLU A 681 -31.46 18.81 6.62
CA GLU A 681 -31.18 19.73 5.51
C GLU A 681 -29.73 19.55 5.01
N LEU A 682 -28.75 19.55 5.92
CA LEU A 682 -27.34 19.35 5.57
C LEU A 682 -27.10 17.98 4.91
N TRP A 683 -27.70 16.92 5.45
CA TRP A 683 -27.60 15.59 4.84
C TRP A 683 -28.21 15.58 3.42
N GLN A 684 -29.40 16.18 3.25
CA GLN A 684 -30.10 16.24 1.96
C GLN A 684 -29.29 17.02 0.93
N GLU A 685 -28.71 18.17 1.30
CA GLU A 685 -27.84 18.97 0.41
C GLU A 685 -26.65 18.17 -0.09
N ARG A 686 -25.97 17.42 0.80
CA ARG A 686 -24.84 16.55 0.43
C ARG A 686 -25.27 15.39 -0.44
N TYR A 687 -26.41 14.77 -0.12
CA TYR A 687 -26.99 13.70 -0.93
C TYR A 687 -27.30 14.20 -2.35
N ASP A 688 -28.01 15.32 -2.47
CA ASP A 688 -28.38 15.93 -3.75
C ASP A 688 -27.14 16.35 -4.55
N TYR A 689 -26.09 16.84 -3.89
CA TYR A 689 -24.80 17.10 -4.51
C TYR A 689 -24.22 15.84 -5.17
N PHE A 690 -24.08 14.74 -4.43
CA PHE A 690 -23.51 13.50 -4.97
C PHE A 690 -24.39 12.87 -6.06
N ILE A 691 -25.72 12.90 -5.90
CA ILE A 691 -26.66 12.47 -6.95
C ILE A 691 -26.48 13.31 -8.21
N GLY A 692 -26.35 14.64 -8.06
CA GLY A 692 -26.12 15.57 -9.17
C GLY A 692 -24.80 15.31 -9.92
N GLN A 693 -23.81 14.72 -9.25
CA GLN A 693 -22.54 14.28 -9.85
C GLN A 693 -22.58 12.86 -10.44
N GLY A 694 -23.73 12.16 -10.38
CA GLY A 694 -23.92 10.84 -10.95
C GLY A 694 -23.57 9.67 -10.02
N VAL A 695 -23.34 9.93 -8.72
CA VAL A 695 -23.06 8.87 -7.73
C VAL A 695 -24.34 8.03 -7.52
N PRO A 696 -24.25 6.68 -7.52
CA PRO A 696 -25.41 5.83 -7.24
C PRO A 696 -26.05 6.14 -5.89
N ALA A 697 -27.38 6.18 -5.86
CA ALA A 697 -28.15 6.62 -4.68
C ALA A 697 -27.81 5.88 -3.38
N ALA A 698 -27.56 4.58 -3.45
CA ALA A 698 -27.15 3.79 -2.28
C ALA A 698 -25.83 4.30 -1.68
N ILE A 699 -24.83 4.63 -2.51
CA ILE A 699 -23.53 5.14 -2.07
C ILE A 699 -23.67 6.59 -1.61
N ALA A 700 -24.37 7.43 -2.38
CA ALA A 700 -24.61 8.83 -2.04
C ALA A 700 -25.27 8.98 -0.66
N ARG A 701 -26.29 8.15 -0.36
CA ARG A 701 -26.97 8.11 0.95
C ARG A 701 -26.00 7.87 2.10
N GLN A 702 -25.16 6.84 1.97
CA GLN A 702 -24.20 6.45 3.00
C GLN A 702 -23.11 7.51 3.19
N VAL A 703 -22.52 7.98 2.09
CA VAL A 703 -21.43 8.97 2.12
C VAL A 703 -21.91 10.32 2.64
N ALA A 704 -23.11 10.77 2.26
CA ALA A 704 -23.73 11.97 2.82
C ALA A 704 -23.97 11.84 4.35
N GLY A 705 -24.22 10.63 4.85
CA GLY A 705 -24.45 10.33 6.27
C GLY A 705 -23.19 10.32 7.15
N THR A 706 -22.00 10.13 6.56
CA THR A 706 -20.72 9.97 7.28
C THR A 706 -20.43 11.04 8.35
N VAL A 707 -20.85 12.29 8.14
CA VAL A 707 -20.65 13.40 9.08
C VAL A 707 -21.43 13.21 10.38
N HIS A 708 -22.53 12.45 10.35
CA HIS A 708 -23.42 12.20 11.47
C HIS A 708 -23.33 10.77 12.00
N PHE A 709 -22.85 9.82 11.19
CA PHE A 709 -22.68 8.42 11.59
C PHE A 709 -21.71 8.26 12.76
N TYR A 710 -20.69 9.10 12.83
CA TYR A 710 -19.85 9.18 14.01
C TYR A 710 -20.65 9.49 15.30
N THR A 711 -21.60 10.43 15.23
CA THR A 711 -22.43 10.85 16.37
C THR A 711 -23.31 9.72 16.90
N MET A 712 -23.65 8.74 16.06
CA MET A 712 -24.45 7.57 16.44
C MET A 712 -23.77 6.71 17.53
N LEU A 713 -22.44 6.69 17.58
CA LEU A 713 -21.71 5.99 18.65
C LEU A 713 -22.06 6.58 20.04
N GLY A 714 -22.11 7.91 20.12
CA GLY A 714 -22.54 8.63 21.31
C GLY A 714 -24.02 8.41 21.65
N VAL A 715 -24.89 8.35 20.64
CA VAL A 715 -26.32 8.02 20.81
C VAL A 715 -26.49 6.64 21.45
N ILE A 716 -25.79 5.62 20.95
CA ILE A 716 -25.86 4.26 21.49
C ILE A 716 -25.41 4.25 22.95
N GLY A 717 -24.29 4.91 23.28
CA GLY A 717 -23.83 5.01 24.66
C GLY A 717 -24.81 5.76 25.59
N ALA A 718 -25.48 6.80 25.08
CA ALA A 718 -26.51 7.53 25.83
C ALA A 718 -27.80 6.72 26.02
N ALA A 719 -28.20 5.91 25.03
CA ALA A 719 -29.31 4.97 25.16
C ALA A 719 -29.09 3.99 26.31
N ASP A 720 -27.87 3.45 26.43
CA ASP A 720 -27.50 2.57 27.54
C ASP A 720 -27.55 3.28 28.90
N ALA A 721 -27.02 4.50 28.98
CA ALA A 721 -26.98 5.28 30.22
C ALA A 721 -28.38 5.71 30.71
N THR A 722 -29.37 5.74 29.82
CA THR A 722 -30.73 6.21 30.11
C THR A 722 -31.79 5.10 30.05
N ALA A 723 -31.42 3.90 29.59
CA ALA A 723 -32.33 2.80 29.28
C ALA A 723 -33.49 3.22 28.34
N GLN A 724 -33.21 4.10 27.38
CA GLN A 724 -34.18 4.60 26.39
C GLN A 724 -33.94 3.97 25.02
N PRO A 725 -34.98 3.88 24.15
CA PRO A 725 -34.81 3.45 22.76
C PRO A 725 -33.81 4.34 22.01
N VAL A 726 -32.94 3.73 21.21
CA VAL A 726 -31.85 4.42 20.49
C VAL A 726 -32.39 5.51 19.57
N GLU A 727 -33.52 5.27 18.91
CA GLU A 727 -34.20 6.20 18.02
C GLU A 727 -34.66 7.45 18.79
N LYS A 728 -35.20 7.25 20.01
CA LYS A 728 -35.64 8.36 20.86
C LYS A 728 -34.45 9.20 21.34
N VAL A 729 -33.35 8.55 21.73
CA VAL A 729 -32.12 9.25 22.12
C VAL A 729 -31.55 10.05 20.96
N ALA A 730 -31.58 9.49 19.75
CA ALA A 730 -31.13 10.19 18.54
C ALA A 730 -32.01 11.41 18.24
N GLN A 731 -33.33 11.28 18.32
CA GLN A 731 -34.26 12.41 18.14
C GLN A 731 -33.98 13.54 19.13
N VAL A 732 -33.84 13.24 20.44
CA VAL A 732 -33.51 14.24 21.45
C VAL A 732 -32.15 14.88 21.18
N LEU A 733 -31.14 14.08 20.81
CA LEU A 733 -29.79 14.57 20.53
C LEU A 733 -29.77 15.52 19.32
N PHE A 734 -30.43 15.16 18.21
CA PHE A 734 -30.45 15.98 17.00
C PHE A 734 -31.29 17.24 17.18
N ALA A 735 -32.45 17.16 17.84
CA ALA A 735 -33.27 18.32 18.15
C ALA A 735 -32.50 19.31 19.05
N LEU A 736 -31.87 18.81 20.11
CA LEU A 736 -31.07 19.63 21.02
C LEU A 736 -29.85 20.25 20.31
N GLY A 737 -29.16 19.48 19.47
CA GLY A 737 -28.03 19.98 18.67
C GLY A 737 -28.46 21.06 17.66
N GLY A 738 -29.66 20.92 17.09
CA GLY A 738 -30.28 21.91 16.21
C GLY A 738 -30.58 23.23 16.91
N ASP A 739 -31.27 23.18 18.06
CA ASP A 739 -31.61 24.37 18.86
C ASP A 739 -30.37 25.09 19.41
N LEU A 740 -29.32 24.32 19.75
CA LEU A 740 -28.02 24.86 20.17
C LEU A 740 -27.14 25.31 18.99
N GLN A 741 -27.57 25.09 17.73
CA GLN A 741 -26.81 25.40 16.51
C GLN A 741 -25.42 24.76 16.46
N LEU A 742 -25.27 23.57 17.05
CA LEU A 742 -23.99 22.85 17.08
C LEU A 742 -23.51 22.38 15.71
N PRO A 743 -24.37 22.03 14.73
CA PRO A 743 -23.90 21.74 13.37
C PRO A 743 -23.11 22.91 12.76
N TRP A 744 -23.58 24.15 12.96
CA TRP A 744 -22.88 25.34 12.50
C TRP A 744 -21.53 25.52 13.21
N LEU A 745 -21.49 25.37 14.54
CA LEU A 745 -20.24 25.47 15.29
C LEU A 745 -19.24 24.37 14.91
N GLY A 746 -19.72 23.16 14.64
CA GLY A 746 -18.92 22.05 14.13
C GLY A 746 -18.25 22.39 12.79
N GLU A 747 -18.97 23.04 11.88
CA GLU A 747 -18.38 23.53 10.62
C GLU A 747 -17.35 24.64 10.83
N GLN A 748 -17.57 25.54 11.80
CA GLN A 748 -16.55 26.53 12.17
C GLN A 748 -15.27 25.87 12.71
N ILE A 749 -15.41 24.85 13.57
CA ILE A 749 -14.27 24.07 14.07
C ILE A 749 -13.54 23.38 12.91
N ARG A 750 -14.29 22.77 11.98
CA ARG A 750 -13.73 22.08 10.80
C ARG A 750 -12.94 23.06 9.91
N ALA A 751 -13.46 24.26 9.72
CA ALA A 751 -12.87 25.31 8.89
C ALA A 751 -11.63 25.97 9.51
N LEU A 752 -11.32 25.73 10.79
CA LEU A 752 -10.14 26.30 11.44
C LEU A 752 -8.84 25.91 10.69
N PRO A 753 -8.02 26.89 10.27
CA PRO A 753 -6.76 26.63 9.59
C PRO A 753 -5.73 26.06 10.57
N THR A 754 -5.04 25.00 10.17
CA THR A 754 -4.07 24.29 11.03
C THR A 754 -2.66 24.49 10.51
N ALA A 755 -2.03 25.59 10.91
CA ALA A 755 -0.64 25.91 10.52
C ALA A 755 0.39 25.21 11.44
N THR A 756 -0.03 24.72 12.61
CA THR A 756 0.84 24.09 13.60
C THR A 756 0.22 22.81 14.17
N GLN A 757 1.05 21.98 14.82
CA GLN A 757 0.59 20.77 15.54
C GLN A 757 -0.48 21.09 16.56
N TRP A 758 -0.24 22.12 17.36
CA TRP A 758 -1.08 22.51 18.48
C TRP A 758 -2.45 22.97 18.02
N GLN A 759 -2.52 23.65 16.87
CA GLN A 759 -3.78 23.98 16.22
C GLN A 759 -4.50 22.73 15.71
N GLY A 760 -3.80 21.76 15.14
CA GLY A 760 -4.38 20.46 14.77
C GLY A 760 -5.01 19.73 15.96
N LEU A 761 -4.25 19.58 17.06
CA LEU A 761 -4.71 18.94 18.29
C LEU A 761 -5.85 19.71 18.96
N ALA A 762 -5.79 21.05 18.98
CA ALA A 762 -6.86 21.87 19.54
C ALA A 762 -8.16 21.72 18.75
N ARG A 763 -8.09 21.67 17.41
CA ARG A 763 -9.26 21.44 16.56
C ARG A 763 -9.91 20.08 16.84
N GLU A 764 -9.12 19.03 17.00
CA GLU A 764 -9.61 17.71 17.40
C GLU A 764 -10.24 17.74 18.80
N ALA A 765 -9.59 18.39 19.77
CA ALA A 765 -10.09 18.52 21.13
C ALA A 765 -11.41 19.30 21.21
N TYR A 766 -11.60 20.34 20.40
CA TYR A 766 -12.85 21.11 20.35
C TYR A 766 -14.01 20.30 19.77
N ARG A 767 -13.75 19.50 18.72
CA ARG A 767 -14.76 18.58 18.17
C ARG A 767 -15.17 17.54 19.21
N ASP A 768 -14.18 16.95 19.85
CA ASP A 768 -14.35 15.99 20.95
C ASP A 768 -15.17 16.54 22.13
N GLN A 769 -14.94 17.80 22.49
CA GLN A 769 -15.68 18.51 23.55
C GLN A 769 -17.12 18.79 23.13
N LEU A 770 -17.33 19.28 21.90
CA LEU A 770 -18.65 19.54 21.34
C LEU A 770 -19.56 18.31 21.44
N GLU A 771 -19.03 17.16 21.02
CA GLU A 771 -19.75 15.88 21.03
C GLU A 771 -19.99 15.36 22.44
N GLY A 772 -18.97 15.43 23.31
CA GLY A 772 -19.11 15.03 24.71
C GLY A 772 -20.12 15.88 25.48
N HIS A 773 -20.14 17.20 25.25
CA HIS A 773 -21.11 18.12 25.84
C HIS A 773 -22.52 17.85 25.34
N LEU A 774 -22.71 17.67 24.03
CA LEU A 774 -24.01 17.33 23.46
C LEU A 774 -24.52 16.01 24.05
N GLY A 775 -23.71 14.96 24.07
CA GLY A 775 -24.09 13.66 24.64
C GLY A 775 -24.50 13.77 26.11
N ALA A 776 -23.75 14.52 26.91
CA ALA A 776 -24.08 14.73 28.32
C ALA A 776 -25.40 15.49 28.52
N MET A 777 -25.66 16.51 27.70
CA MET A 777 -26.93 17.26 27.76
C MET A 777 -28.11 16.40 27.30
N THR A 778 -27.94 15.56 26.28
CA THR A 778 -28.94 14.59 25.84
C THR A 778 -29.31 13.62 26.98
N VAL A 779 -28.32 13.05 27.67
CA VAL A 779 -28.56 12.17 28.83
C VAL A 779 -29.31 12.93 29.93
N ALA A 780 -28.89 14.17 30.24
CA ALA A 780 -29.55 14.98 31.25
C ALA A 780 -31.01 15.33 30.88
N ALA A 781 -31.30 15.63 29.61
CA ALA A 781 -32.65 15.89 29.12
C ALA A 781 -33.55 14.66 29.24
N LEU A 782 -33.02 13.47 28.90
CA LEU A 782 -33.76 12.21 28.99
C LEU A 782 -34.03 11.77 30.44
N GLN A 783 -33.07 11.97 31.35
CA GLN A 783 -33.21 11.59 32.76
C GLN A 783 -34.03 12.59 33.58
N GLY A 784 -33.95 13.88 33.25
CA GLY A 784 -34.67 14.94 33.96
C GLY A 784 -36.14 15.11 33.52
N GLY A 785 -36.51 14.59 32.35
CA GLY A 785 -37.87 14.66 31.81
C GLY A 785 -38.66 13.36 31.98
N ASN A 786 -39.94 13.39 31.59
CA ASN A 786 -40.77 12.18 31.58
C ASN A 786 -40.30 11.23 30.47
N CYS A 787 -39.79 10.05 30.84
CA CYS A 787 -39.26 9.07 29.90
C CYS A 787 -40.25 8.60 28.83
N ASN A 788 -41.56 8.86 28.97
CA ASN A 788 -42.58 8.56 27.96
C ASN A 788 -42.98 9.75 27.09
N ALA A 789 -42.53 10.97 27.41
CA ALA A 789 -42.86 12.17 26.63
C ALA A 789 -42.20 12.13 25.23
N PRO A 790 -42.80 12.78 24.21
CA PRO A 790 -42.19 12.97 22.90
C PRO A 790 -40.84 13.70 22.99
N ALA A 791 -39.92 13.41 22.05
CA ALA A 791 -38.59 14.03 22.05
C ALA A 791 -38.62 15.56 22.04
N ALA A 792 -39.53 16.15 21.24
CA ALA A 792 -39.71 17.60 21.17
C ALA A 792 -40.13 18.23 22.52
N GLU A 793 -40.95 17.53 23.31
CA GLU A 793 -41.37 18.00 24.63
C GLU A 793 -40.20 17.94 25.62
N LEU A 794 -39.44 16.84 25.62
CA LEU A 794 -38.25 16.69 26.46
C LEU A 794 -37.19 17.78 26.18
N VAL A 795 -36.97 18.11 24.91
CA VAL A 795 -36.06 19.19 24.53
C VAL A 795 -36.61 20.56 24.95
N ALA A 796 -37.89 20.83 24.71
CA ALA A 796 -38.52 22.09 25.11
C ALA A 796 -38.47 22.31 26.63
N ASP A 797 -38.76 21.28 27.42
CA ASP A 797 -38.70 21.31 28.88
C ASP A 797 -37.27 21.56 29.37
N TRP A 798 -36.30 20.87 28.77
CA TRP A 798 -34.89 21.07 29.10
C TRP A 798 -34.42 22.49 28.77
N LEU A 799 -34.80 23.02 27.61
CA LEU A 799 -34.48 24.40 27.21
C LEU A 799 -35.15 25.42 28.13
N ALA A 800 -36.40 25.19 28.53
CA ALA A 800 -37.12 26.03 29.49
C ALA A 800 -36.43 26.04 30.87
N GLY A 801 -35.96 24.89 31.33
CA GLY A 801 -35.20 24.76 32.58
C GLY A 801 -33.84 25.46 32.57
N ASN A 802 -33.26 25.71 31.39
CA ASN A 802 -31.92 26.29 31.22
C ASN A 802 -31.92 27.69 30.56
N GLN A 803 -33.05 28.40 30.56
CA GLN A 803 -33.24 29.68 29.86
C GLN A 803 -32.13 30.73 30.06
N PRO A 804 -31.64 31.02 31.30
CA PRO A 804 -30.59 32.02 31.49
C PRO A 804 -29.28 31.68 30.76
N MET A 805 -28.94 30.39 30.70
CA MET A 805 -27.74 29.92 30.02
C MET A 805 -27.93 29.89 28.51
N MET A 806 -29.13 29.53 28.04
CA MET A 806 -29.49 29.60 26.62
C MET A 806 -29.40 31.03 26.08
N GLN A 807 -29.80 32.04 26.85
CA GLN A 807 -29.64 33.44 26.46
C GLN A 807 -28.16 33.84 26.31
N ARG A 808 -27.32 33.41 27.25
CA ARG A 808 -25.86 33.63 27.20
C ARG A 808 -25.23 32.94 25.99
N TRP A 809 -25.62 31.69 25.72
CA TRP A 809 -25.18 30.92 24.55
C TRP A 809 -25.56 31.59 23.23
N ASN A 810 -26.82 31.98 23.07
CA ASN A 810 -27.31 32.63 21.85
C ASN A 810 -26.65 34.00 21.61
N THR A 811 -26.36 34.74 22.67
CA THR A 811 -25.61 36.01 22.57
C THR A 811 -24.20 35.76 22.04
N LEU A 812 -23.49 34.77 22.61
CA LEU A 812 -22.15 34.40 22.16
C LEU A 812 -22.15 33.94 20.69
N LEU A 813 -23.09 33.10 20.28
CA LEU A 813 -23.21 32.68 18.88
C LEU A 813 -23.44 33.86 17.94
N GLY A 814 -24.26 34.84 18.36
CA GLY A 814 -24.48 36.08 17.62
C GLY A 814 -23.20 36.91 17.46
N GLU A 815 -22.41 37.02 18.52
CA GLU A 815 -21.09 37.68 18.50
C GLU A 815 -20.10 36.97 17.57
N LEU A 816 -20.00 35.64 17.67
CA LEU A 816 -19.14 34.83 16.80
C LEU A 816 -19.47 35.02 15.31
N ARG A 817 -20.77 35.01 14.96
CA ARG A 817 -21.21 35.24 13.57
C ARG A 817 -20.90 36.65 13.07
N SER A 818 -20.93 37.64 13.97
CA SER A 818 -20.68 39.05 13.63
C SER A 818 -19.20 39.38 13.52
N ALA A 819 -18.33 38.61 14.18
CA ALA A 819 -16.88 38.85 14.24
C ALA A 819 -16.09 38.43 12.98
N GLY A 820 -16.72 37.73 12.03
CA GLY A 820 -16.06 37.24 10.81
C GLY A 820 -15.55 35.80 10.93
N PRO A 821 -14.46 35.41 10.22
CA PRO A 821 -13.92 34.05 10.29
C PRO A 821 -13.50 33.67 11.72
N SER A 822 -13.96 32.51 12.19
CA SER A 822 -13.63 32.00 13.53
C SER A 822 -12.14 31.70 13.69
N ASP A 823 -11.58 32.00 14.86
CA ASP A 823 -10.22 31.63 15.25
C ASP A 823 -10.19 30.67 16.47
N PHE A 824 -9.00 30.18 16.84
CA PHE A 824 -8.85 29.24 17.95
C PHE A 824 -9.32 29.79 19.30
N PRO A 825 -8.96 31.02 19.72
CA PRO A 825 -9.50 31.64 20.94
C PRO A 825 -11.02 31.76 20.96
N MET A 826 -11.65 32.19 19.87
CA MET A 826 -13.11 32.32 19.76
C MET A 826 -13.80 30.97 20.00
N ILE A 827 -13.29 29.92 19.35
CA ILE A 827 -13.81 28.56 19.52
C ILE A 827 -13.56 28.03 20.93
N ALA A 828 -12.41 28.33 21.54
CA ALA A 828 -12.12 27.94 22.93
C ALA A 828 -13.13 28.53 23.93
N VAL A 829 -13.54 29.78 23.71
CA VAL A 829 -14.58 30.43 24.52
C VAL A 829 -15.92 29.73 24.29
N ALA A 830 -16.29 29.48 23.04
CA ALA A 830 -17.53 28.77 22.69
C ALA A 830 -17.61 27.38 23.33
N THR A 831 -16.55 26.57 23.25
CA THR A 831 -16.54 25.23 23.83
C THR A 831 -16.59 25.28 25.36
N ARG A 832 -15.92 26.25 26.01
CA ARG A 832 -16.01 26.44 27.46
C ARG A 832 -17.43 26.79 27.91
N GLU A 833 -18.09 27.72 27.24
CA GLU A 833 -19.45 28.16 27.57
C GLU A 833 -20.46 27.01 27.37
N LEU A 834 -20.30 26.23 26.31
CA LEU A 834 -21.07 25.00 26.11
C LEU A 834 -20.80 23.96 27.22
N GLY A 835 -19.57 23.85 27.68
CA GLY A 835 -19.19 22.99 28.80
C GLY A 835 -19.82 23.42 30.14
N GLU A 836 -19.95 24.73 30.39
CA GLU A 836 -20.69 25.24 31.56
C GLU A 836 -22.16 24.84 31.50
N LEU A 837 -22.80 24.96 30.32
CA LEU A 837 -24.18 24.53 30.08
C LEU A 837 -24.35 23.03 30.35
N ALA A 838 -23.48 22.19 29.78
CA ALA A 838 -23.51 20.75 30.01
C ALA A 838 -23.30 20.39 31.49
N GLY A 839 -22.34 21.01 32.17
CA GLY A 839 -22.05 20.76 33.58
C GLY A 839 -23.19 21.14 34.52
N ASN A 840 -23.93 22.20 34.21
CA ASN A 840 -25.12 22.59 34.97
C ASN A 840 -26.29 21.63 34.75
N ALA A 841 -26.51 21.17 33.51
CA ALA A 841 -27.55 20.20 33.19
C ALA A 841 -27.37 18.88 33.96
N ILE A 842 -26.12 18.38 34.06
CA ILE A 842 -25.82 17.17 34.83
C ILE A 842 -26.12 17.38 36.32
N ARG A 843 -25.68 18.52 36.90
CA ARG A 843 -25.91 18.82 38.33
C ARG A 843 -27.39 18.92 38.68
N ALA A 844 -28.19 19.54 37.81
CA ALA A 844 -29.63 19.65 38.02
C ALA A 844 -30.33 18.28 38.02
N CYS A 845 -29.94 17.37 37.11
CA CYS A 845 -30.46 16.01 37.05
C CYS A 845 -30.11 15.18 38.31
N VAL A 846 -28.87 15.26 38.79
CA VAL A 846 -28.45 14.55 40.02
C VAL A 846 -29.24 15.04 41.24
N GLN A 847 -29.53 16.34 41.31
CA GLN A 847 -30.31 16.93 42.40
C GLN A 847 -31.81 16.56 42.33
N SER A 848 -32.39 16.46 41.14
CA SER A 848 -33.79 16.03 40.97
C SER A 848 -33.99 14.55 41.32
N ASN A 849 -33.07 13.68 40.92
CA ASN A 849 -33.13 12.25 41.26
C ASN A 849 -32.96 12.00 42.76
N ALA A 850 -32.03 12.73 43.41
CA ALA A 850 -31.85 12.67 44.86
C ALA A 850 -33.06 13.21 45.66
N ALA A 851 -33.92 14.02 45.05
CA ALA A 851 -35.16 14.51 45.64
C ALA A 851 -36.37 13.59 45.36
N ALA A 852 -36.32 12.75 44.31
CA ALA A 852 -37.34 11.76 43.99
C ALA A 852 -37.17 10.43 44.77
N ASP A 853 -35.94 10.11 45.17
CA ASP A 853 -35.62 8.95 46.04
C ASP A 853 -35.87 9.21 47.55
N ARG A 854 -36.26 10.43 47.93
CA ARG A 854 -36.66 10.81 49.30
C ARG A 854 -38.16 11.01 49.37
#